data_AF-A0A951Z431-F1
#
_entry.id   AF-A0A951Z431-F1
#
_cell.length_a   1.000
_cell.length_b   1.000
_cell.length_c   1.000
_cell.angle_alpha   90.00
_cell.angle_beta   90.00
_cell.angle_gamma   90.00
#
_symmetry.space_group_name_H-M   'P 1'
#
loop_
_entity.id
_entity.type
_entity.pdbx_description
1 polymer ?
#
loop_
_entity_poly.entity_id
_entity_poly.type
_entity_poly.pdbx_seq_one_letter_code
_entity_poly.pdbx_strand_id
1 'polypeptide(L)'
;MPRSKKATDLTSPDIATAAEPEETATESSPPRSRRTRAKAAPQPAEEAAAETLPTEEPKPKTRSRRTAKTQEPVAEATAPEPEPEPQPEQPATAPKRARRTRSQKAEPAPSEPAVVSDADLEASLLQEVALGPQGDSDQESELDLTGFEGEEHWIPVWRPKAVKSAKGRPQRQESRGRAKPEPTPAPAAEEPAASAEAEDPNLAPRRRRRRERKPRTEAAPVAATAPQVQEPEPAPKATRERGRRGARPVAEPQAPAEPPKPTVPAREPVATPAEAPQVVQHNGMPVVVKDHRIYPPLWFFGSPTDEKRLMTVMEQVKQAAEAGVHIHALLLDLEVDPTLVDETAQFAAYLLKKAVEADPEAQVVFRIVFVAPRGWELRYQRARFTWLDGTLAEPSVCDDQFWGAANECLDGLVRRLRLLGQKDHIMGVQLDRGEWFYPEDNGYDNSAAARDKFRDWARTRYNDDVVSLRAAWFDGQVDFRTISVPPFERSNQRKERFMRTERKQRRWVDYHFFLSDATVFRIGELAYTAKKASDGHFLVGVSYGYSFEWSHPYSGHLSLGKLLRTREVDFIAGPPSYKNRTPGEAAPFPGPVDSFSLNGKLYVSEEDFKTSISNIQEPDEFNPVIKTPQALESVHWRGLGVALAHGSGVCWMDLWGNGWLRPASVWTRAQTAIQSLVRRLETPMSPPDVAVFIDERSLAYLGDPTGFNHLVRNVRDAVLKSGLSAAFYLLSDLAHREVFPESKLYVFLNAWDMRPEYRSAIKSRLQRDGKVLFWLYGAGLFDGGRESLERVREITGIALRPQPFNSKSGTTIRNRRHPFCESFDEKHGTDDVNLEPSYFAIPEDASVLGEYTQTGLPSFVVHESRHAREPHLDWTSVFLGEPPVPAGLIRALAQAAGAHVWSFGDDVVHVRPPFLTFHATSSGPRTLALPDKWSAYDVLNESWVAEDSRQIRFHAIAGTTSVFMVGPRHDLEAMLVTDPATVLHMEQLPEQRADTLSQDQLNFDIPIIKLDEWMVGEEGDEIADDIFFWPKIDEAAAEAEPEDDSESDDASQTGRRRRRRRKKRGNGGGERAEGYPEADINIVFRKRE
;
A
#
# COMPACT_ATOMS: atom_id res chain seq x y z
N MET A 1 -66.04 29.54 -25.64
CA MET A 1 -66.35 30.91 -25.14
C MET A 1 -65.11 31.79 -25.28
N PRO A 2 -64.72 32.47 -26.39
CA PRO A 2 -65.41 32.85 -27.65
C PRO A 2 -66.03 31.70 -28.46
N ARG A 3 -66.96 32.01 -29.37
CA ARG A 3 -68.26 31.30 -29.43
C ARG A 3 -68.22 29.86 -30.00
N SER A 4 -69.28 29.11 -29.68
CA SER A 4 -69.37 27.63 -29.61
C SER A 4 -70.19 27.01 -30.78
N LYS A 5 -70.57 25.72 -30.88
CA LYS A 5 -70.47 24.47 -30.08
C LYS A 5 -70.91 23.29 -30.98
N LYS A 6 -70.33 22.08 -30.83
CA LYS A 6 -70.84 20.76 -31.30
C LYS A 6 -71.08 20.60 -32.84
N ALA A 7 -71.30 19.41 -33.40
CA ALA A 7 -70.83 18.01 -33.19
C ALA A 7 -71.55 17.12 -34.25
N THR A 8 -71.03 16.00 -34.76
CA THR A 8 -69.74 15.32 -34.54
C THR A 8 -69.19 14.85 -35.93
N ASP A 9 -68.56 13.70 -36.26
CA ASP A 9 -68.17 12.45 -35.56
C ASP A 9 -66.88 11.83 -36.17
N LEU A 10 -66.49 10.60 -35.79
CA LEU A 10 -65.09 10.15 -35.80
C LEU A 10 -64.73 9.05 -36.84
N THR A 11 -63.65 9.29 -37.63
CA THR A 11 -63.08 8.35 -38.63
C THR A 11 -61.58 8.56 -38.88
N SER A 12 -60.85 7.45 -39.03
CA SER A 12 -59.69 7.16 -39.93
C SER A 12 -58.41 8.04 -40.00
N PRO A 13 -57.23 7.45 -40.32
CA PRO A 13 -55.95 8.15 -40.56
C PRO A 13 -55.61 8.36 -42.07
N ASP A 14 -54.36 8.78 -42.32
CA ASP A 14 -53.53 8.73 -43.55
C ASP A 14 -53.39 9.93 -44.52
N ILE A 15 -52.12 10.14 -44.94
CA ILE A 15 -51.58 10.68 -46.22
C ILE A 15 -51.65 12.21 -46.53
N ALA A 16 -50.51 12.87 -46.29
CA ALA A 16 -49.67 13.67 -47.22
C ALA A 16 -50.04 15.06 -47.82
N THR A 17 -48.95 15.72 -48.27
CA THR A 17 -48.80 16.80 -49.30
C THR A 17 -49.10 18.27 -48.94
N ALA A 18 -48.46 19.17 -49.71
CA ALA A 18 -48.34 20.62 -49.51
C ALA A 18 -48.63 21.41 -50.81
N ALA A 19 -48.61 22.75 -50.75
CA ALA A 19 -48.69 23.64 -51.92
C ALA A 19 -47.94 24.98 -51.71
N GLU A 20 -47.61 25.64 -52.82
CA GLU A 20 -46.68 26.77 -52.98
C GLU A 20 -47.44 28.07 -53.44
N PRO A 21 -46.82 29.24 -53.81
CA PRO A 21 -46.04 29.37 -55.06
C PRO A 21 -44.87 30.40 -55.13
N GLU A 22 -43.94 30.17 -56.07
CA GLU A 22 -43.11 31.14 -56.87
C GLU A 22 -42.12 32.09 -56.14
N GLU A 23 -40.79 32.10 -56.40
CA GLU A 23 -39.90 31.23 -57.22
C GLU A 23 -38.55 30.97 -56.45
N THR A 24 -37.26 31.14 -56.84
CA THR A 24 -36.60 31.82 -57.99
C THR A 24 -35.21 31.23 -58.34
N ALA A 25 -34.96 30.97 -59.64
CA ALA A 25 -33.68 30.89 -60.39
C ALA A 25 -32.41 30.15 -59.85
N THR A 26 -32.18 28.95 -60.42
CA THR A 26 -30.92 28.41 -61.02
C THR A 26 -29.64 28.00 -60.21
N GLU A 27 -29.42 26.67 -60.16
CA GLU A 27 -28.22 25.90 -60.62
C GLU A 27 -26.81 25.91 -59.93
N SER A 28 -26.55 24.82 -59.19
CA SER A 28 -25.43 23.84 -59.38
C SER A 28 -23.95 24.09 -58.92
N SER A 29 -23.31 22.98 -58.50
CA SER A 29 -21.89 22.79 -58.08
C SER A 29 -20.97 22.37 -59.26
N PRO A 30 -19.65 22.03 -59.14
CA PRO A 30 -18.70 21.95 -57.98
C PRO A 30 -17.42 22.83 -58.29
N PRO A 31 -16.11 22.45 -58.38
CA PRO A 31 -15.26 21.31 -57.93
C PRO A 31 -13.90 21.71 -57.23
N ARG A 32 -12.98 20.74 -57.04
CA ARG A 32 -11.55 20.90 -56.62
C ARG A 32 -10.59 20.76 -57.83
N SER A 33 -9.35 21.31 -57.78
CA SER A 33 -8.09 20.56 -58.08
C SER A 33 -6.77 21.36 -57.95
N ARG A 34 -5.63 20.64 -58.09
CA ARG A 34 -4.22 20.94 -57.72
C ARG A 34 -3.41 21.79 -58.72
N ARG A 35 -2.36 22.51 -58.23
CA ARG A 35 -0.91 22.49 -58.65
C ARG A 35 -0.16 23.70 -58.03
N THR A 36 0.81 23.58 -57.11
CA THR A 36 2.22 23.08 -57.15
C THR A 36 3.25 23.90 -57.94
N ARG A 37 4.36 24.25 -57.26
CA ARG A 37 5.68 24.77 -57.72
C ARG A 37 5.78 26.22 -58.27
N ALA A 38 6.57 27.04 -57.58
CA ALA A 38 7.92 27.47 -58.05
C ALA A 38 8.77 28.03 -56.88
N LYS A 39 10.10 28.10 -57.04
CA LYS A 39 11.02 28.87 -56.18
C LYS A 39 11.52 30.09 -56.97
N ALA A 40 11.66 31.25 -56.32
CA ALA A 40 12.64 32.27 -56.70
C ALA A 40 12.92 33.24 -55.53
N ALA A 41 14.18 33.67 -55.41
CA ALA A 41 14.62 34.91 -54.78
C ALA A 41 15.59 35.57 -55.79
N PRO A 42 15.73 36.91 -55.82
CA PRO A 42 16.80 37.52 -55.02
C PRO A 42 16.53 38.96 -54.49
N GLN A 43 17.58 39.45 -53.81
CA GLN A 43 17.97 40.80 -53.35
C GLN A 43 18.09 41.89 -54.46
N PRO A 44 18.57 43.15 -54.19
CA PRO A 44 18.37 44.10 -53.04
C PRO A 44 18.27 45.60 -53.51
N ALA A 45 18.57 46.55 -52.59
CA ALA A 45 19.10 47.93 -52.81
C ALA A 45 18.12 49.00 -53.33
N GLU A 46 18.29 50.33 -53.13
CA GLU A 46 19.12 51.20 -52.26
C GLU A 46 18.37 52.58 -52.17
N GLU A 47 18.75 53.62 -51.42
CA GLU A 47 19.92 53.98 -50.60
C GLU A 47 19.41 54.37 -49.17
N ALA A 48 20.05 55.05 -48.20
CA ALA A 48 21.32 55.77 -47.99
C ALA A 48 21.70 55.61 -46.47
N ALA A 49 22.74 56.19 -45.85
CA ALA A 49 23.76 57.19 -46.23
C ALA A 49 25.06 56.94 -45.39
N ALA A 50 25.87 57.99 -45.13
CA ALA A 50 27.09 57.96 -44.31
C ALA A 50 27.16 59.17 -43.35
N GLU A 51 28.02 59.24 -42.32
CA GLU A 51 29.09 58.30 -41.89
C GLU A 51 28.92 57.90 -40.39
N THR A 52 29.85 57.86 -39.41
CA THR A 52 31.23 58.39 -39.24
C THR A 52 32.12 57.42 -38.47
N LEU A 53 33.43 57.37 -38.79
CA LEU A 53 34.40 56.35 -38.36
C LEU A 53 35.68 56.95 -37.71
N PRO A 54 36.66 56.15 -37.21
CA PRO A 54 36.75 54.69 -37.01
C PRO A 54 36.76 54.35 -35.48
N THR A 55 37.44 53.38 -34.83
CA THR A 55 38.51 52.34 -35.06
C THR A 55 38.41 51.32 -33.88
N GLU A 56 39.09 50.17 -33.68
CA GLU A 56 40.14 49.35 -34.35
C GLU A 56 40.03 47.88 -33.82
N GLU A 57 40.91 46.95 -34.24
CA GLU A 57 41.11 45.60 -33.63
C GLU A 57 42.64 45.30 -33.60
N PRO A 58 43.20 44.47 -32.67
CA PRO A 58 43.09 43.00 -32.82
C PRO A 58 43.25 42.13 -31.54
N LYS A 59 43.21 40.79 -31.74
CA LYS A 59 43.55 39.69 -30.80
C LYS A 59 45.08 39.37 -30.88
N PRO A 60 45.67 38.27 -30.33
CA PRO A 60 45.30 37.34 -29.22
C PRO A 60 46.46 37.08 -28.20
N LYS A 61 46.29 36.22 -27.16
CA LYS A 61 47.15 35.02 -26.86
C LYS A 61 47.00 34.39 -25.45
N THR A 62 47.40 33.11 -25.39
CA THR A 62 47.44 32.17 -24.25
C THR A 62 48.67 32.31 -23.33
N ARG A 63 48.48 32.14 -22.01
CA ARG A 63 49.31 31.37 -21.01
C ARG A 63 48.82 31.74 -19.58
N SER A 64 49.04 31.01 -18.48
CA SER A 64 49.38 29.62 -18.16
C SER A 64 49.94 29.60 -16.72
N ARG A 65 49.26 28.90 -15.80
CA ARG A 65 49.79 28.26 -14.57
C ARG A 65 50.24 29.12 -13.36
N ARG A 66 49.87 28.56 -12.19
CA ARG A 66 50.59 28.47 -10.90
C ARG A 66 50.61 29.69 -9.95
N THR A 67 49.79 29.60 -8.91
CA THR A 67 50.20 29.33 -7.49
C THR A 67 51.54 29.96 -7.01
N ALA A 68 51.64 30.63 -5.86
CA ALA A 68 50.92 30.42 -4.59
C ALA A 68 51.17 31.55 -3.55
N LYS A 69 50.57 31.38 -2.35
CA LYS A 69 51.05 31.81 -1.02
C LYS A 69 50.93 33.29 -0.58
N THR A 70 50.06 33.47 0.44
CA THR A 70 50.43 33.90 1.81
C THR A 70 50.66 35.40 2.14
N GLN A 71 49.79 35.91 3.04
CA GLN A 71 49.95 37.01 4.01
C GLN A 71 50.31 38.44 3.52
N GLU A 72 49.36 39.37 3.75
CA GLU A 72 49.43 40.55 4.68
C GLU A 72 50.80 41.14 5.14
N PRO A 73 50.85 42.43 5.61
CA PRO A 73 49.76 43.41 5.84
C PRO A 73 50.04 44.89 5.38
N VAL A 74 49.02 45.77 5.53
CA VAL A 74 49.01 47.21 6.00
C VAL A 74 50.13 48.17 5.50
N ALA A 75 49.86 49.37 4.95
CA ALA A 75 49.28 50.58 5.59
C ALA A 75 48.82 51.66 4.53
N GLU A 76 48.31 52.89 4.80
CA GLU A 76 48.07 53.67 6.05
C GLU A 76 47.07 54.86 5.80
N ALA A 77 46.80 55.63 6.89
CA ALA A 77 46.48 57.09 6.97
C ALA A 77 45.00 57.55 7.13
N THR A 78 44.61 58.50 8.01
CA THR A 78 45.12 58.96 9.34
C THR A 78 43.97 59.68 10.11
N ALA A 79 43.96 59.68 11.46
CA ALA A 79 43.04 60.47 12.32
C ALA A 79 43.70 61.77 12.88
N PRO A 80 43.04 62.56 13.77
CA PRO A 80 43.26 62.35 15.23
C PRO A 80 42.08 62.68 16.19
N GLU A 81 42.36 62.61 17.50
CA GLU A 81 41.47 62.50 18.69
C GLU A 81 41.54 63.77 19.62
N PRO A 82 41.04 63.88 20.90
CA PRO A 82 41.24 63.03 22.12
C PRO A 82 39.93 62.63 22.91
N GLU A 83 39.77 61.53 23.67
CA GLU A 83 40.41 60.91 24.89
C GLU A 83 39.84 61.36 26.29
N PRO A 84 39.95 60.58 27.41
CA PRO A 84 39.95 59.10 27.56
C PRO A 84 39.29 58.46 28.86
N GLU A 85 39.13 57.12 28.83
CA GLU A 85 39.29 56.09 29.92
C GLU A 85 38.35 55.94 31.17
N PRO A 86 38.35 54.78 31.91
CA PRO A 86 39.00 53.44 31.70
C PRO A 86 38.11 52.16 31.91
N GLN A 87 38.77 50.97 31.88
CA GLN A 87 38.36 49.55 32.04
C GLN A 87 37.94 49.10 33.51
N PRO A 88 37.61 47.82 33.92
CA PRO A 88 38.01 46.47 33.39
C PRO A 88 37.04 45.25 33.58
N GLU A 89 37.57 44.02 33.44
CA GLU A 89 36.91 42.70 33.66
C GLU A 89 37.04 42.10 35.09
N GLN A 90 36.09 41.21 35.46
CA GLN A 90 36.14 40.22 36.58
C GLN A 90 36.23 40.80 38.02
N PRO A 91 36.01 40.04 39.13
CA PRO A 91 35.90 38.58 39.31
C PRO A 91 34.66 38.11 40.12
N ALA A 92 34.79 37.00 40.87
CA ALA A 92 33.72 36.32 41.62
C ALA A 92 33.66 36.67 43.14
N THR A 93 32.73 35.98 43.84
CA THR A 93 32.47 35.91 45.30
C THR A 93 31.44 36.90 45.90
N ALA A 94 30.90 36.52 47.07
CA ALA A 94 29.77 37.11 47.80
C ALA A 94 30.28 37.87 49.08
N PRO A 95 29.50 38.34 50.09
CA PRO A 95 28.06 38.11 50.39
C PRO A 95 27.28 39.23 51.15
N LYS A 96 26.08 38.87 51.70
CA LYS A 96 25.42 39.37 52.93
C LYS A 96 24.67 40.74 53.00
N ARG A 97 23.34 40.62 53.21
CA ARG A 97 22.48 41.25 54.26
C ARG A 97 22.28 42.80 54.35
N ALA A 98 21.07 43.20 53.94
CA ALA A 98 19.92 43.59 54.81
C ALA A 98 19.76 44.99 55.48
N ARG A 99 18.47 45.40 55.54
CA ARG A 99 17.79 46.36 56.48
C ARG A 99 18.04 47.87 56.30
N ARG A 100 17.09 48.78 56.63
CA ARG A 100 15.65 48.65 57.01
C ARG A 100 14.78 49.80 56.43
N THR A 101 13.73 50.24 57.15
CA THR A 101 12.54 50.97 56.65
C THR A 101 11.90 51.88 57.73
N ARG A 102 11.27 53.01 57.35
CA ARG A 102 10.34 53.79 58.20
C ARG A 102 9.31 54.57 57.34
N SER A 103 8.04 54.78 57.75
CA SER A 103 7.21 54.11 58.79
C SER A 103 5.76 54.65 58.83
N GLN A 104 4.80 53.80 59.29
CA GLN A 104 3.32 54.00 59.34
C GLN A 104 2.64 53.87 57.95
N LYS A 105 1.37 53.45 57.80
CA LYS A 105 0.32 52.88 58.70
C LYS A 105 -0.66 52.04 57.82
N ALA A 106 -1.63 51.24 58.29
CA ALA A 106 -2.14 50.97 59.64
C ALA A 106 -2.52 49.47 59.82
N GLU A 107 -3.40 49.15 60.77
CA GLU A 107 -3.83 47.79 61.19
C GLU A 107 -5.29 47.84 61.71
N PRO A 108 -6.05 46.71 61.86
CA PRO A 108 -5.59 45.40 62.37
C PRO A 108 -5.85 44.15 61.48
N ALA A 109 -5.12 43.07 61.80
CA ALA A 109 -5.38 41.66 61.42
C ALA A 109 -5.94 40.87 62.65
N PRO A 110 -6.16 39.52 62.68
CA PRO A 110 -5.37 38.37 62.15
C PRO A 110 -6.10 37.62 61.01
N SER A 111 -5.55 36.74 60.16
CA SER A 111 -4.53 35.65 60.22
C SER A 111 -5.08 34.23 60.47
N GLU A 112 -4.46 33.25 59.80
CA GLU A 112 -4.82 31.82 59.59
C GLU A 112 -5.11 30.97 60.86
N PRO A 113 -5.72 29.79 60.67
CA PRO A 113 -4.92 28.55 60.87
C PRO A 113 -5.04 27.54 59.71
N ALA A 114 -4.33 26.40 59.85
CA ALA A 114 -4.04 25.44 58.79
C ALA A 114 -4.81 24.10 58.89
N VAL A 115 -4.81 23.36 57.77
CA VAL A 115 -4.94 21.89 57.60
C VAL A 115 -5.79 21.11 58.61
N VAL A 116 -6.89 20.55 58.11
CA VAL A 116 -7.54 19.33 58.62
C VAL A 116 -7.74 18.39 57.42
N SER A 117 -7.69 17.07 57.64
CA SER A 117 -7.86 16.03 56.62
C SER A 117 -9.30 15.47 56.59
N ASP A 118 -9.74 14.99 55.43
CA ASP A 118 -11.13 14.56 55.14
C ASP A 118 -11.59 13.23 55.80
N ALA A 119 -11.22 12.99 57.06
CA ALA A 119 -11.53 11.77 57.81
C ALA A 119 -12.72 11.88 58.78
N ASP A 120 -13.26 13.09 59.00
CA ASP A 120 -14.22 13.39 60.08
C ASP A 120 -15.61 13.84 59.58
N LEU A 121 -15.97 13.59 58.31
CA LEU A 121 -17.19 14.15 57.67
C LEU A 121 -18.33 13.16 57.38
N GLU A 122 -18.17 11.85 57.57
CA GLU A 122 -19.23 10.85 57.34
C GLU A 122 -20.22 10.67 58.52
N ALA A 123 -20.10 11.46 59.59
CA ALA A 123 -20.76 11.21 60.87
C ALA A 123 -22.03 12.05 61.16
N SER A 124 -22.80 12.47 60.14
CA SER A 124 -24.15 13.04 60.32
C SER A 124 -24.95 13.15 59.02
N LEU A 125 -25.94 12.26 58.79
CA LEU A 125 -27.23 12.54 58.11
C LEU A 125 -28.16 11.29 58.03
N LEU A 126 -28.54 10.71 59.17
CA LEU A 126 -29.58 9.67 59.23
C LEU A 126 -30.51 9.84 60.44
N GLN A 127 -31.72 10.39 60.22
CA GLN A 127 -32.92 9.96 60.95
C GLN A 127 -34.25 10.41 60.26
N GLU A 128 -35.01 9.40 59.83
CA GLU A 128 -36.46 9.20 60.06
C GLU A 128 -37.49 10.32 59.80
N VAL A 129 -38.37 10.07 58.82
CA VAL A 129 -39.84 10.02 59.04
C VAL A 129 -40.40 8.81 58.27
N ALA A 130 -41.35 8.08 58.84
CA ALA A 130 -42.02 6.94 58.18
C ALA A 130 -43.54 6.97 58.41
N LEU A 131 -44.33 6.45 57.45
CA LEU A 131 -45.73 5.98 57.56
C LEU A 131 -46.19 5.40 56.19
N GLY A 132 -46.92 4.27 56.19
CA GLY A 132 -47.56 3.63 55.00
C GLY A 132 -49.02 3.23 55.33
N PRO A 133 -49.63 2.16 54.76
CA PRO A 133 -49.22 1.27 53.63
C PRO A 133 -50.39 0.95 52.63
N GLN A 134 -50.29 -0.16 51.86
CA GLN A 134 -51.27 -0.74 50.88
C GLN A 134 -51.30 -0.09 49.47
N GLY A 135 -51.43 -0.83 48.34
CA GLY A 135 -51.44 -2.28 48.12
C GLY A 135 -51.66 -2.70 46.64
N ASP A 136 -51.30 -3.96 46.32
CA ASP A 136 -51.55 -4.79 45.12
C ASP A 136 -51.05 -4.44 43.69
N SER A 137 -50.54 -5.52 43.06
CA SER A 137 -50.11 -5.85 41.68
C SER A 137 -50.49 -4.99 40.45
N ASP A 138 -49.51 -4.77 39.55
CA ASP A 138 -49.27 -5.67 38.41
C ASP A 138 -47.84 -5.48 37.83
N GLN A 139 -47.39 -6.34 36.89
CA GLN A 139 -45.99 -6.41 36.42
C GLN A 139 -45.76 -5.83 35.01
N GLU A 140 -45.02 -4.73 34.93
CA GLU A 140 -44.18 -4.35 33.78
C GLU A 140 -42.73 -4.24 34.28
N SER A 141 -41.77 -4.86 33.57
CA SER A 141 -40.36 -4.91 34.00
C SER A 141 -39.53 -3.82 33.33
N GLU A 142 -39.64 -2.59 33.83
CA GLU A 142 -38.71 -1.51 33.53
C GLU A 142 -37.32 -1.84 34.12
N LEU A 143 -36.23 -1.59 33.37
CA LEU A 143 -34.88 -1.93 33.81
C LEU A 143 -34.31 -0.80 34.67
N ASP A 144 -34.18 -1.07 35.98
CA ASP A 144 -33.64 -0.13 36.98
C ASP A 144 -32.17 0.24 36.67
N LEU A 145 -31.86 1.54 36.76
CA LEU A 145 -30.56 2.14 36.46
C LEU A 145 -29.93 2.78 37.70
N THR A 146 -29.98 2.08 38.85
CA THR A 146 -29.34 2.53 40.09
C THR A 146 -28.49 1.43 40.75
N GLY A 147 -27.15 1.50 40.65
CA GLY A 147 -26.27 0.57 41.37
C GLY A 147 -24.84 0.37 40.85
N PHE A 148 -24.03 1.42 40.77
CA PHE A 148 -22.56 1.30 40.61
C PHE A 148 -21.80 2.33 41.44
N GLU A 149 -21.37 1.92 42.64
CA GLU A 149 -20.30 2.59 43.39
C GLU A 149 -19.14 1.58 43.61
N GLY A 150 -17.96 1.91 43.08
CA GLY A 150 -16.66 1.46 43.59
C GLY A 150 -16.26 -0.01 43.41
N GLU A 151 -15.71 -0.37 42.25
CA GLU A 151 -14.52 -1.25 42.18
C GLU A 151 -13.61 -0.89 40.98
N GLU A 152 -12.29 -0.83 41.19
CA GLU A 152 -11.33 -0.37 40.16
C GLU A 152 -11.01 -1.48 39.13
N HIS A 153 -11.82 -1.58 38.07
CA HIS A 153 -11.52 -2.46 36.95
C HIS A 153 -10.42 -1.90 36.04
N TRP A 154 -9.20 -2.44 36.16
CA TRP A 154 -8.03 -2.03 35.36
C TRP A 154 -8.09 -2.55 33.91
N ILE A 155 -8.58 -1.71 33.00
CA ILE A 155 -8.72 -2.01 31.57
C ILE A 155 -7.34 -2.23 30.89
N PRO A 156 -7.12 -3.35 30.17
CA PRO A 156 -5.86 -3.66 29.51
C PRO A 156 -5.71 -2.94 28.15
N VAL A 157 -5.54 -1.62 28.17
CA VAL A 157 -5.25 -0.81 26.97
C VAL A 157 -4.11 -1.44 26.14
N TRP A 158 -4.39 -1.77 24.87
CA TRP A 158 -3.39 -2.24 23.91
C TRP A 158 -2.30 -1.18 23.70
N ARG A 159 -1.03 -1.59 23.77
CA ARG A 159 0.12 -0.66 23.64
C ARG A 159 1.19 -1.24 22.73
N PRO A 160 1.64 -0.52 21.69
CA PRO A 160 3.00 -0.69 21.20
C PRO A 160 3.97 -0.36 22.34
N LYS A 161 4.68 -1.37 22.87
CA LYS A 161 5.64 -1.19 23.97
C LYS A 161 6.86 -0.41 23.46
N ALA A 162 6.97 0.86 23.85
CA ALA A 162 8.20 1.63 23.65
C ALA A 162 9.41 0.91 24.28
N VAL A 163 10.41 0.56 23.46
CA VAL A 163 11.57 -0.22 23.89
C VAL A 163 12.50 0.66 24.73
N LYS A 164 12.42 0.51 26.06
CA LYS A 164 13.32 1.20 27.01
C LYS A 164 14.75 0.70 26.87
N SER A 165 15.53 1.34 25.99
CA SER A 165 16.97 1.11 25.85
C SER A 165 17.68 1.27 27.21
N ALA A 166 18.47 0.26 27.60
CA ALA A 166 19.19 0.29 28.87
C ALA A 166 20.17 1.47 28.95
N LYS A 167 20.29 2.08 30.14
CA LYS A 167 21.07 3.30 30.37
C LYS A 167 22.57 3.12 30.09
N GLY A 168 23.03 3.52 28.91
CA GLY A 168 24.45 3.76 28.63
C GLY A 168 24.97 4.94 29.44
N ARG A 169 26.18 4.83 30.01
CA ARG A 169 26.89 5.99 30.61
C ARG A 169 27.38 6.93 29.51
N PRO A 170 27.42 8.26 29.75
CA PRO A 170 27.76 9.22 28.71
C PRO A 170 29.24 9.13 28.30
N GLN A 171 29.49 8.89 27.01
CA GLN A 171 30.78 9.21 26.39
C GLN A 171 30.71 10.62 25.79
N ARG A 172 31.80 11.37 25.97
CA ARG A 172 31.95 12.71 25.39
C ARG A 172 32.03 12.65 23.87
N GLN A 173 31.53 13.70 23.22
CA GLN A 173 32.05 14.12 21.92
C GLN A 173 33.53 14.49 22.08
N GLU A 174 34.41 14.04 21.17
CA GLU A 174 35.63 14.79 20.83
C GLU A 174 36.13 14.39 19.43
N SER A 175 36.82 15.33 18.77
CA SER A 175 37.12 15.29 17.34
C SER A 175 38.34 14.46 16.95
N ARG A 176 38.35 13.87 15.75
CA ARG A 176 39.53 13.21 15.17
C ARG A 176 40.66 14.20 14.85
N GLY A 177 41.64 14.31 15.74
CA GLY A 177 42.97 14.88 15.48
C GLY A 177 44.05 13.79 15.27
N ARG A 178 45.10 14.08 14.49
CA ARG A 178 46.23 13.15 14.25
C ARG A 178 47.31 13.25 15.33
N ALA A 179 47.91 12.12 15.75
CA ALA A 179 49.34 11.79 15.56
C ALA A 179 49.80 10.54 16.35
N LYS A 180 50.86 9.88 15.86
CA LYS A 180 51.72 8.92 16.61
C LYS A 180 52.80 9.71 17.37
N PRO A 181 53.35 9.23 18.51
CA PRO A 181 54.47 8.27 18.45
C PRO A 181 54.60 7.24 19.61
N GLU A 182 55.61 6.38 19.45
CA GLU A 182 56.19 5.35 20.35
C GLU A 182 57.60 5.81 20.83
N PRO A 183 58.38 5.09 21.69
CA PRO A 183 58.07 4.04 22.70
C PRO A 183 58.87 4.11 24.05
N THR A 184 58.54 3.23 25.03
CA THR A 184 59.44 2.60 26.06
C THR A 184 60.17 3.45 27.15
N PRO A 185 60.79 2.86 28.22
CA PRO A 185 60.68 1.51 28.81
C PRO A 185 60.61 1.38 30.38
N ALA A 186 59.90 0.34 30.87
CA ALA A 186 60.27 -0.58 32.00
C ALA A 186 60.48 -0.03 33.45
N PRO A 187 60.69 -0.86 34.52
CA PRO A 187 60.73 -2.36 34.60
C PRO A 187 59.96 -3.05 35.78
N ALA A 188 59.82 -4.40 35.68
CA ALA A 188 59.75 -5.43 36.76
C ALA A 188 58.59 -5.41 37.80
N ALA A 189 58.10 -6.52 38.38
CA ALA A 189 58.12 -7.99 38.14
C ALA A 189 56.91 -8.60 38.94
N GLU A 190 56.49 -9.87 38.92
CA GLU A 190 57.10 -11.19 38.63
C GLU A 190 56.15 -12.15 37.87
N GLU A 191 56.69 -13.31 37.43
CA GLU A 191 56.04 -14.44 36.72
C GLU A 191 56.16 -15.74 37.59
N PRO A 192 55.77 -16.99 37.19
CA PRO A 192 55.39 -17.57 35.88
C PRO A 192 53.91 -18.05 35.79
N ALA A 193 53.27 -18.31 34.64
CA ALA A 193 53.62 -19.04 33.40
C ALA A 193 53.63 -20.59 33.57
N ALA A 194 53.28 -21.45 32.60
CA ALA A 194 53.00 -21.32 31.14
C ALA A 194 51.99 -22.45 30.72
N SER A 195 51.47 -22.67 29.49
CA SER A 195 51.47 -22.04 28.15
C SER A 195 50.19 -22.57 27.41
N ALA A 196 49.52 -21.89 26.46
CA ALA A 196 49.96 -21.47 25.11
C ALA A 196 50.41 -22.65 24.19
N GLU A 197 50.11 -22.70 22.87
CA GLU A 197 49.26 -21.82 22.04
C GLU A 197 48.75 -22.53 20.74
N ALA A 198 48.35 -21.76 19.72
CA ALA A 198 47.50 -22.16 18.59
C ALA A 198 48.22 -22.41 17.23
N GLU A 199 47.44 -22.31 16.14
CA GLU A 199 47.78 -22.26 14.70
C GLU A 199 47.79 -23.57 13.85
N ASP A 200 47.49 -23.37 12.56
CA ASP A 200 47.25 -24.34 11.48
C ASP A 200 48.45 -24.36 10.52
N PRO A 201 48.90 -25.53 10.03
CA PRO A 201 48.88 -25.67 8.57
C PRO A 201 48.57 -27.10 8.04
N ASN A 202 47.48 -27.19 7.29
CA ASN A 202 47.45 -27.67 5.90
C ASN A 202 48.52 -28.71 5.47
N LEU A 203 48.20 -30.02 5.55
CA LEU A 203 48.65 -31.05 4.60
C LEU A 203 47.95 -32.42 4.83
N ALA A 204 47.64 -33.13 3.74
CA ALA A 204 47.14 -34.52 3.78
C ALA A 204 48.33 -35.52 3.67
N PRO A 205 48.28 -36.76 4.23
CA PRO A 205 47.47 -37.80 3.60
C PRO A 205 46.94 -38.99 4.45
N ARG A 206 45.95 -39.67 3.84
CA ARG A 206 45.48 -41.06 4.04
C ARG A 206 46.52 -42.13 4.50
N ARG A 207 46.28 -42.86 5.62
CA ARG A 207 45.89 -44.32 5.71
C ARG A 207 46.33 -45.13 6.97
N ARG A 208 45.37 -45.95 7.48
CA ARG A 208 45.47 -47.36 7.98
C ARG A 208 46.15 -47.74 9.33
N ARG A 209 45.30 -48.26 10.24
CA ARG A 209 45.32 -49.60 10.91
C ARG A 209 46.59 -50.10 11.68
N ARG A 210 46.50 -50.13 13.01
CA ARG A 210 46.52 -51.32 13.93
C ARG A 210 46.31 -50.78 15.37
N ARG A 211 45.58 -51.36 16.34
CA ARG A 211 45.02 -52.70 16.65
C ARG A 211 45.93 -53.64 17.45
N GLU A 212 45.98 -53.42 18.76
CA GLU A 212 46.22 -54.40 19.84
C GLU A 212 45.80 -53.77 21.18
N ARG A 213 45.70 -54.49 22.31
CA ARG A 213 44.78 -55.57 22.69
C ARG A 213 44.85 -55.66 24.24
N LYS A 214 43.73 -55.37 24.92
CA LYS A 214 43.20 -55.94 26.19
C LYS A 214 44.17 -56.64 27.19
N PRO A 215 43.92 -56.48 28.51
CA PRO A 215 42.94 -57.39 29.13
C PRO A 215 41.79 -56.71 29.90
N ARG A 216 40.91 -57.55 30.47
CA ARG A 216 39.79 -57.26 31.40
C ARG A 216 40.11 -57.99 32.74
N THR A 217 39.34 -57.97 33.83
CA THR A 217 37.88 -58.26 33.96
C THR A 217 37.26 -57.63 35.23
N GLU A 218 35.92 -57.49 35.37
CA GLU A 218 34.83 -57.87 34.44
C GLU A 218 33.94 -56.67 33.95
N ALA A 219 32.71 -56.35 34.40
CA ALA A 219 31.82 -56.80 35.50
C ALA A 219 30.37 -57.07 35.00
N ALA A 220 29.49 -57.63 35.87
CA ALA A 220 28.18 -58.20 35.50
C ALA A 220 27.22 -58.30 36.72
N PRO A 221 25.93 -58.74 36.61
CA PRO A 221 25.14 -59.15 35.41
C PRO A 221 23.95 -58.19 35.09
N VAL A 222 23.09 -58.39 34.06
CA VAL A 222 22.55 -59.63 33.46
C VAL A 222 22.53 -59.61 31.89
N ALA A 223 21.80 -60.53 31.25
CA ALA A 223 21.87 -60.88 29.82
C ALA A 223 20.60 -61.65 29.36
N ALA A 224 20.22 -61.72 28.07
CA ALA A 224 20.61 -60.93 26.89
C ALA A 224 19.42 -60.74 25.90
N THR A 225 19.10 -61.53 24.86
CA THR A 225 19.71 -62.73 24.23
C THR A 225 19.24 -62.87 22.76
N ALA A 226 20.12 -63.23 21.82
CA ALA A 226 19.78 -63.61 20.42
C ALA A 226 20.86 -64.58 19.84
N PRO A 227 20.58 -65.43 18.82
CA PRO A 227 21.53 -66.43 18.27
C PRO A 227 22.07 -66.14 16.83
N GLN A 228 23.10 -66.91 16.38
CA GLN A 228 23.92 -66.76 15.13
C GLN A 228 24.39 -68.16 14.60
N VAL A 229 25.10 -68.43 13.48
CA VAL A 229 25.95 -67.62 12.54
C VAL A 229 25.51 -67.75 11.05
N GLN A 230 26.15 -68.35 10.01
CA GLN A 230 27.37 -69.16 9.76
C GLN A 230 27.78 -69.13 8.25
N GLU A 231 29.05 -69.40 7.89
CA GLU A 231 29.62 -69.46 6.50
C GLU A 231 30.16 -70.87 6.11
N PRO A 232 30.42 -71.17 4.80
CA PRO A 232 31.80 -71.11 4.25
C PRO A 232 31.96 -70.74 2.73
N GLU A 233 33.23 -70.71 2.27
CA GLU A 233 33.81 -70.26 0.96
C GLU A 233 33.78 -71.31 -0.22
N PRO A 234 34.39 -71.10 -1.44
CA PRO A 234 34.33 -69.94 -2.38
C PRO A 234 34.29 -70.28 -3.92
N ALA A 235 33.91 -69.28 -4.75
CA ALA A 235 34.31 -69.06 -6.18
C ALA A 235 33.89 -70.09 -7.30
N PRO A 236 33.52 -69.63 -8.53
CA PRO A 236 34.49 -69.12 -9.53
C PRO A 236 34.03 -67.86 -10.32
N LYS A 237 34.82 -67.41 -11.31
CA LYS A 237 34.52 -66.26 -12.20
C LYS A 237 34.01 -66.69 -13.57
N ALA A 238 33.07 -65.94 -14.16
CA ALA A 238 32.69 -65.99 -15.58
C ALA A 238 32.30 -64.59 -16.11
N THR A 239 32.12 -64.45 -17.43
CA THR A 239 32.08 -63.18 -18.18
C THR A 239 30.69 -62.63 -18.52
N ARG A 240 30.66 -61.38 -19.03
CA ARG A 240 29.57 -60.64 -19.71
C ARG A 240 28.48 -61.51 -20.36
N GLU A 241 27.22 -61.09 -20.25
CA GLU A 241 26.46 -60.56 -21.42
C GLU A 241 25.17 -59.79 -21.08
N ARG A 242 24.42 -59.34 -22.10
CA ARG A 242 23.18 -58.53 -21.99
C ARG A 242 21.93 -59.42 -21.94
N GLY A 243 20.99 -59.13 -21.04
CA GLY A 243 19.65 -59.74 -20.99
C GLY A 243 18.53 -58.71 -20.76
N ARG A 244 17.31 -59.00 -21.22
CA ARG A 244 16.10 -58.17 -21.06
C ARG A 244 15.00 -58.97 -20.36
N ARG A 245 14.12 -58.25 -19.64
CA ARG A 245 12.93 -58.73 -18.89
C ARG A 245 13.31 -59.55 -17.63
N GLY A 246 12.56 -59.48 -16.54
CA GLY A 246 11.45 -58.56 -16.24
C GLY A 246 10.56 -59.09 -15.12
N ALA A 247 10.51 -58.37 -13.99
CA ALA A 247 9.66 -58.68 -12.84
C ALA A 247 9.00 -57.39 -12.33
N ARG A 248 7.76 -57.49 -11.84
CA ARG A 248 7.06 -56.37 -11.17
C ARG A 248 7.70 -56.11 -9.80
N PRO A 249 7.88 -54.85 -9.38
CA PRO A 249 7.95 -54.51 -7.96
C PRO A 249 6.64 -54.94 -7.28
N VAL A 250 6.74 -55.47 -6.07
CA VAL A 250 5.57 -55.58 -5.17
C VAL A 250 5.26 -54.16 -4.68
N ALA A 251 4.00 -53.74 -4.73
CA ALA A 251 3.61 -52.44 -4.21
C ALA A 251 3.68 -52.44 -2.67
N GLU A 252 4.30 -51.41 -2.10
CA GLU A 252 4.13 -51.11 -0.68
C GLU A 252 2.67 -50.71 -0.41
N PRO A 253 2.10 -51.02 0.76
CA PRO A 253 0.73 -50.65 1.08
C PRO A 253 0.60 -49.14 1.14
N GLN A 254 -0.12 -48.56 0.18
CA GLN A 254 -0.53 -47.16 0.25
C GLN A 254 -1.33 -46.95 1.54
N ALA A 255 -0.96 -45.93 2.31
CA ALA A 255 -1.82 -45.47 3.41
C ALA A 255 -3.21 -45.10 2.84
N PRO A 256 -4.31 -45.35 3.56
CA PRO A 256 -5.64 -44.99 3.08
C PRO A 256 -5.66 -43.48 2.79
N ALA A 257 -6.16 -43.12 1.61
CA ALA A 257 -6.35 -41.71 1.26
C ALA A 257 -7.28 -41.07 2.30
N GLU A 258 -6.91 -39.90 2.80
CA GLU A 258 -7.86 -39.04 3.52
C GLU A 258 -9.02 -38.74 2.55
N PRO A 259 -10.28 -38.78 3.01
CA PRO A 259 -11.41 -38.43 2.14
C PRO A 259 -11.22 -37.00 1.63
N PRO A 260 -11.58 -36.70 0.37
CA PRO A 260 -11.49 -35.34 -0.16
C PRO A 260 -12.27 -34.42 0.78
N LYS A 261 -11.62 -33.36 1.27
CA LYS A 261 -12.28 -32.40 2.14
C LYS A 261 -13.50 -31.83 1.41
N PRO A 262 -14.64 -31.63 2.08
CA PRO A 262 -15.74 -30.92 1.47
C PRO A 262 -15.22 -29.54 1.05
N THR A 263 -15.44 -29.20 -0.23
CA THR A 263 -15.35 -27.83 -0.70
C THR A 263 -16.21 -26.98 0.22
N VAL A 264 -15.64 -25.98 0.88
CA VAL A 264 -16.41 -25.07 1.73
C VAL A 264 -17.52 -24.49 0.86
N PRO A 265 -18.80 -24.71 1.20
CA PRO A 265 -19.90 -24.22 0.36
C PRO A 265 -19.81 -22.70 0.29
N ALA A 266 -19.92 -22.14 -0.92
CA ALA A 266 -20.00 -20.71 -1.11
C ALA A 266 -21.11 -20.15 -0.21
N ARG A 267 -20.81 -19.09 0.55
CA ARG A 267 -21.76 -18.51 1.49
C ARG A 267 -22.91 -17.90 0.72
N GLU A 268 -24.13 -18.14 1.18
CA GLU A 268 -25.30 -17.42 0.68
C GLU A 268 -25.08 -15.92 0.95
N PRO A 269 -25.01 -15.07 -0.10
CA PRO A 269 -24.66 -13.67 0.09
C PRO A 269 -25.72 -12.95 0.91
N VAL A 270 -25.32 -12.25 1.96
CA VAL A 270 -26.25 -11.40 2.72
C VAL A 270 -26.76 -10.28 1.81
N ALA A 271 -28.08 -10.14 1.73
CA ALA A 271 -28.73 -9.03 1.05
C ALA A 271 -28.74 -7.80 1.98
N THR A 272 -28.42 -6.63 1.43
CA THR A 272 -28.55 -5.35 2.14
C THR A 272 -29.87 -4.70 1.68
N PRO A 273 -30.76 -4.28 2.61
CA PRO A 273 -31.98 -3.54 2.28
C PRO A 273 -31.70 -2.21 1.57
N ALA A 274 -32.69 -1.62 0.89
CA ALA A 274 -32.51 -0.38 0.14
C ALA A 274 -32.35 0.85 1.05
N GLU A 275 -33.11 0.86 2.15
CA GLU A 275 -33.06 1.81 3.24
C GLU A 275 -31.71 1.77 4.00
N ALA A 276 -31.05 0.61 4.02
CA ALA A 276 -29.90 0.35 4.86
C ALA A 276 -28.63 1.11 4.42
N PRO A 277 -27.76 1.47 5.38
CA PRO A 277 -26.40 1.93 5.13
C PRO A 277 -25.63 1.03 4.17
N GLN A 278 -25.14 1.60 3.07
CA GLN A 278 -24.38 0.90 2.03
C GLN A 278 -23.35 1.82 1.37
N VAL A 279 -22.25 1.22 0.90
CA VAL A 279 -21.29 1.90 0.01
C VAL A 279 -21.66 1.58 -1.44
N VAL A 280 -21.82 2.64 -2.25
CA VAL A 280 -22.22 2.54 -3.66
C VAL A 280 -21.31 3.39 -4.54
N GLN A 281 -21.25 3.07 -5.84
CA GLN A 281 -20.41 3.78 -6.80
C GLN A 281 -21.19 4.91 -7.48
N HIS A 282 -20.87 6.16 -7.12
CA HIS A 282 -21.41 7.36 -7.74
C HIS A 282 -20.30 8.11 -8.49
N ASN A 283 -20.48 8.37 -9.79
CA ASN A 283 -19.53 9.13 -10.61
C ASN A 283 -18.07 8.61 -10.58
N GLY A 284 -17.88 7.31 -10.33
CA GLY A 284 -16.56 6.65 -10.22
C GLY A 284 -15.90 6.78 -8.84
N MET A 285 -16.68 7.08 -7.80
CA MET A 285 -16.24 7.21 -6.41
C MET A 285 -17.15 6.41 -5.47
N PRO A 286 -16.62 5.76 -4.43
CA PRO A 286 -17.42 5.14 -3.38
C PRO A 286 -18.04 6.23 -2.49
N VAL A 287 -19.36 6.22 -2.33
CA VAL A 287 -20.10 7.11 -1.42
C VAL A 287 -20.90 6.29 -0.42
N VAL A 288 -21.04 6.80 0.81
CA VAL A 288 -21.94 6.24 1.82
C VAL A 288 -23.35 6.74 1.54
N VAL A 289 -24.31 5.82 1.42
CA VAL A 289 -25.73 6.12 1.25
C VAL A 289 -26.55 5.37 2.29
N LYS A 290 -27.58 6.03 2.80
CA LYS A 290 -28.60 5.47 3.69
C LYS A 290 -29.89 6.25 3.45
N ASP A 291 -31.05 5.59 3.42
CA ASP A 291 -32.35 6.25 3.19
C ASP A 291 -32.35 7.19 1.95
N HIS A 292 -31.68 6.78 0.86
CA HIS A 292 -31.43 7.58 -0.36
C HIS A 292 -30.63 8.90 -0.19
N ARG A 293 -30.19 9.23 1.03
CA ARG A 293 -29.31 10.36 1.35
C ARG A 293 -27.84 9.92 1.27
N ILE A 294 -27.04 10.68 0.53
CA ILE A 294 -25.58 10.57 0.54
C ILE A 294 -25.06 11.23 1.81
N TYR A 295 -24.12 10.57 2.49
CA TYR A 295 -23.36 11.14 3.60
C TYR A 295 -21.93 11.45 3.13
N PRO A 296 -21.49 12.72 3.12
CA PRO A 296 -20.11 13.09 2.78
C PRO A 296 -19.12 12.35 3.70
N PRO A 297 -18.03 11.77 3.16
CA PRO A 297 -17.17 10.87 3.93
C PRO A 297 -16.12 11.65 4.77
N LEU A 298 -16.57 12.65 5.52
CA LEU A 298 -15.81 13.29 6.60
C LEU A 298 -16.39 12.80 7.94
N TRP A 299 -15.58 12.07 8.71
CA TRP A 299 -15.97 11.42 9.96
C TRP A 299 -15.22 12.05 11.14
N PHE A 300 -15.77 11.94 12.35
CA PHE A 300 -15.04 12.16 13.61
C PHE A 300 -14.79 10.80 14.29
N PHE A 301 -13.63 10.62 14.93
CA PHE A 301 -13.40 9.50 15.86
C PHE A 301 -13.06 9.98 17.27
N GLY A 302 -13.67 9.33 18.27
CA GLY A 302 -13.32 9.51 19.68
C GLY A 302 -13.24 8.19 20.45
N SER A 303 -12.40 8.17 21.49
CA SER A 303 -12.18 7.00 22.36
C SER A 303 -12.73 7.25 23.78
N PRO A 304 -14.00 6.92 24.06
CA PRO A 304 -14.69 7.26 25.32
C PRO A 304 -14.44 6.23 26.44
N THR A 305 -13.17 5.88 26.72
CA THR A 305 -12.83 4.77 27.64
C THR A 305 -13.11 5.02 29.13
N ASP A 306 -13.44 6.27 29.50
CA ASP A 306 -13.74 6.70 30.86
C ASP A 306 -14.65 7.93 30.80
N GLU A 307 -15.31 8.29 31.90
CA GLU A 307 -16.28 9.39 31.94
C GLU A 307 -15.70 10.74 31.47
N LYS A 308 -14.44 11.03 31.82
CA LYS A 308 -13.77 12.29 31.45
C LYS A 308 -13.45 12.34 29.95
N ARG A 309 -13.03 11.22 29.37
CA ARG A 309 -12.88 11.06 27.92
C ARG A 309 -14.22 11.11 27.22
N LEU A 310 -15.24 10.44 27.72
CA LEU A 310 -16.60 10.48 27.19
C LEU A 310 -17.12 11.92 27.12
N MET A 311 -17.01 12.69 28.20
CA MET A 311 -17.43 14.11 28.20
C MET A 311 -16.63 14.97 27.20
N THR A 312 -15.34 14.66 26.99
CA THR A 312 -14.50 15.34 25.98
C THR A 312 -14.90 14.95 24.56
N VAL A 313 -15.11 13.66 24.31
CA VAL A 313 -15.55 13.13 23.01
C VAL A 313 -16.93 13.66 22.65
N MET A 314 -17.87 13.75 23.60
CA MET A 314 -19.22 14.27 23.35
C MET A 314 -19.25 15.80 23.20
N GLU A 315 -18.33 16.54 23.82
CA GLU A 315 -18.06 17.95 23.47
C GLU A 315 -17.64 18.06 22.00
N GLN A 316 -16.78 17.16 21.52
CA GLN A 316 -16.31 17.15 20.13
C GLN A 316 -17.38 16.67 19.13
N VAL A 317 -18.20 15.65 19.45
CA VAL A 317 -19.37 15.23 18.66
C VAL A 317 -20.30 16.43 18.43
N LYS A 318 -20.59 17.19 19.48
CA LYS A 318 -21.46 18.38 19.40
C LYS A 318 -20.86 19.47 18.50
N GLN A 319 -19.57 19.75 18.62
CA GLN A 319 -18.88 20.72 17.75
C GLN A 319 -18.82 20.24 16.29
N ALA A 320 -18.68 18.93 16.06
CA ALA A 320 -18.67 18.30 14.74
C ALA A 320 -20.05 18.41 14.08
N ALA A 321 -21.13 18.12 14.82
CA ALA A 321 -22.50 18.25 14.35
C ALA A 321 -22.93 19.70 14.06
N GLU A 322 -22.49 20.66 14.89
CA GLU A 322 -22.63 22.11 14.61
C GLU A 322 -21.90 22.55 13.32
N ALA A 323 -21.02 21.72 12.79
CA ALA A 323 -20.33 21.90 11.51
C ALA A 323 -20.82 20.96 10.37
N GLY A 324 -21.85 20.14 10.59
CA GLY A 324 -22.40 19.21 9.60
C GLY A 324 -21.70 17.85 9.51
N VAL A 325 -20.78 17.53 10.43
CA VAL A 325 -20.14 16.21 10.53
C VAL A 325 -20.98 15.32 11.44
N HIS A 326 -21.73 14.39 10.83
CA HIS A 326 -22.68 13.51 11.53
C HIS A 326 -22.25 12.04 11.60
N ILE A 327 -21.15 11.63 10.95
CA ILE A 327 -20.62 10.27 11.10
C ILE A 327 -19.59 10.25 12.24
N HIS A 328 -19.91 9.50 13.30
CA HIS A 328 -19.12 9.44 14.53
C HIS A 328 -18.65 8.01 14.79
N ALA A 329 -17.35 7.77 14.65
CA ALA A 329 -16.73 6.50 14.97
C ALA A 329 -16.35 6.45 16.46
N LEU A 330 -16.90 5.49 17.20
CA LEU A 330 -16.70 5.36 18.65
C LEU A 330 -16.05 4.02 18.99
N LEU A 331 -15.01 4.05 19.83
CA LEU A 331 -14.34 2.82 20.30
C LEU A 331 -15.26 2.00 21.22
N LEU A 332 -15.29 0.68 21.00
CA LEU A 332 -16.01 -0.29 21.83
C LEU A 332 -15.15 -1.56 21.98
N ASP A 333 -14.69 -1.85 23.20
CA ASP A 333 -14.00 -3.11 23.48
C ASP A 333 -15.03 -4.25 23.60
N LEU A 334 -14.74 -5.40 22.97
CA LEU A 334 -15.53 -6.63 23.06
C LEU A 334 -14.64 -7.77 23.57
N GLU A 335 -14.74 -8.06 24.86
CA GLU A 335 -14.09 -9.24 25.44
C GLU A 335 -14.75 -10.52 24.92
N VAL A 336 -13.94 -11.52 24.55
CA VAL A 336 -14.41 -12.80 23.99
C VAL A 336 -14.89 -13.75 25.09
N ASP A 337 -15.87 -13.29 25.87
CA ASP A 337 -16.70 -14.10 26.75
C ASP A 337 -18.21 -13.81 26.50
N PRO A 338 -19.03 -14.82 26.14
CA PRO A 338 -20.46 -14.64 25.88
C PRO A 338 -21.27 -14.07 27.06
N THR A 339 -20.76 -14.10 28.30
CA THR A 339 -21.45 -13.56 29.47
C THR A 339 -21.37 -12.03 29.57
N LEU A 340 -20.36 -11.40 28.97
CA LEU A 340 -20.15 -9.95 29.00
C LEU A 340 -20.85 -9.22 27.83
N VAL A 341 -21.43 -9.95 26.89
CA VAL A 341 -22.07 -9.41 25.68
C VAL A 341 -23.27 -8.50 25.99
N ASP A 342 -24.03 -8.81 27.05
CA ASP A 342 -25.14 -7.97 27.51
C ASP A 342 -24.64 -6.64 28.11
N GLU A 343 -23.55 -6.68 28.89
CA GLU A 343 -22.90 -5.48 29.44
C GLU A 343 -22.29 -4.61 28.34
N THR A 344 -21.57 -5.21 27.38
CA THR A 344 -21.02 -4.50 26.20
C THR A 344 -22.14 -3.84 25.37
N ALA A 345 -23.30 -4.50 25.21
CA ALA A 345 -24.45 -3.94 24.52
C ALA A 345 -25.11 -2.79 25.29
N GLN A 346 -25.18 -2.87 26.62
CA GLN A 346 -25.67 -1.77 27.48
C GLN A 346 -24.74 -0.56 27.42
N PHE A 347 -23.42 -0.75 27.47
CA PHE A 347 -22.46 0.33 27.32
C PHE A 347 -22.52 0.96 25.92
N ALA A 348 -22.64 0.16 24.86
CA ALA A 348 -22.86 0.66 23.50
C ALA A 348 -24.17 1.46 23.36
N ALA A 349 -25.25 1.03 24.03
CA ALA A 349 -26.51 1.77 24.08
C ALA A 349 -26.38 3.11 24.84
N TYR A 350 -25.57 3.15 25.91
CA TYR A 350 -25.26 4.39 26.63
C TYR A 350 -24.43 5.35 25.77
N LEU A 351 -23.40 4.87 25.06
CA LEU A 351 -22.63 5.67 24.10
C LEU A 351 -23.50 6.21 22.96
N LEU A 352 -24.39 5.38 22.41
CA LEU A 352 -25.35 5.77 21.37
C LEU A 352 -26.29 6.87 21.86
N LYS A 353 -26.87 6.70 23.06
CA LYS A 353 -27.71 7.72 23.69
C LYS A 353 -26.96 9.04 23.87
N LYS A 354 -25.71 8.99 24.33
CA LYS A 354 -24.88 10.20 24.50
C LYS A 354 -24.51 10.86 23.17
N ALA A 355 -24.26 10.09 22.13
CA ALA A 355 -24.04 10.62 20.78
C ALA A 355 -25.30 11.32 20.24
N VAL A 356 -26.48 10.72 20.38
CA VAL A 356 -27.77 11.30 19.92
C VAL A 356 -28.21 12.49 20.79
N GLU A 357 -27.84 12.54 22.08
CA GLU A 357 -28.01 13.73 22.93
C GLU A 357 -27.10 14.91 22.50
N ALA A 358 -25.95 14.63 21.87
CA ALA A 358 -25.01 15.64 21.37
C ALA A 358 -25.29 16.05 19.90
N ASP A 359 -25.76 15.11 19.08
CA ASP A 359 -26.06 15.26 17.65
C ASP A 359 -27.33 14.47 17.27
N PRO A 360 -28.49 15.14 17.10
CA PRO A 360 -29.74 14.48 16.70
C PRO A 360 -29.75 13.83 15.31
N GLU A 361 -28.75 14.08 14.45
CA GLU A 361 -28.60 13.38 13.16
C GLU A 361 -27.51 12.29 13.19
N ALA A 362 -26.88 12.04 14.35
CA ALA A 362 -25.74 11.14 14.53
C ALA A 362 -25.89 9.79 13.83
N GLN A 363 -24.87 9.41 13.07
CA GLN A 363 -24.68 8.09 12.45
C GLN A 363 -23.43 7.45 13.06
N VAL A 364 -23.63 6.58 14.05
CA VAL A 364 -22.56 5.98 14.84
C VAL A 364 -22.00 4.73 14.15
N VAL A 365 -20.67 4.64 14.10
CA VAL A 365 -19.93 3.44 13.69
C VAL A 365 -19.12 2.93 14.89
N PHE A 366 -19.42 1.74 15.40
CA PHE A 366 -18.68 1.19 16.54
C PHE A 366 -17.38 0.50 16.07
N ARG A 367 -16.21 1.01 16.48
CA ARG A 367 -14.93 0.34 16.29
C ARG A 367 -14.77 -0.73 17.36
N ILE A 368 -15.17 -1.95 17.01
CA ILE A 368 -15.15 -3.14 17.86
C ILE A 368 -13.73 -3.69 17.92
N VAL A 369 -13.10 -3.61 19.10
CA VAL A 369 -11.79 -4.22 19.37
C VAL A 369 -11.99 -5.57 20.07
N PHE A 370 -11.51 -6.65 19.46
CA PHE A 370 -11.59 -7.99 20.08
C PHE A 370 -10.53 -8.15 21.18
N VAL A 371 -10.98 -8.26 22.44
CA VAL A 371 -10.14 -8.45 23.62
C VAL A 371 -10.18 -9.91 24.08
N ALA A 372 -9.01 -10.50 24.37
CA ALA A 372 -8.93 -11.89 24.83
C ALA A 372 -9.12 -11.97 26.36
N PRO A 373 -10.06 -12.79 26.88
CA PRO A 373 -10.40 -12.81 28.29
C PRO A 373 -9.26 -13.31 29.18
N ARG A 374 -9.21 -12.86 30.43
CA ARG A 374 -8.12 -13.20 31.35
C ARG A 374 -8.00 -14.71 31.57
N GLY A 375 -6.84 -15.28 31.21
CA GLY A 375 -6.58 -16.73 31.32
C GLY A 375 -7.04 -17.54 30.10
N TRP A 376 -7.37 -16.90 28.98
CA TRP A 376 -7.75 -17.54 27.73
C TRP A 376 -6.79 -18.66 27.29
N GLU A 377 -5.51 -18.57 27.63
CA GLU A 377 -4.47 -19.52 27.22
C GLU A 377 -4.58 -20.90 27.90
N LEU A 378 -5.41 -21.00 28.94
CA LEU A 378 -5.81 -22.26 29.59
C LEU A 378 -6.99 -22.93 28.86
N ARG A 379 -7.91 -22.12 28.29
CA ARG A 379 -9.10 -22.56 27.54
C ARG A 379 -8.76 -22.89 26.09
N TYR A 380 -8.08 -21.97 25.40
CA TYR A 380 -7.72 -22.06 23.98
C TYR A 380 -6.24 -22.41 23.80
N GLN A 381 -5.81 -23.54 24.38
CA GLN A 381 -4.41 -23.98 24.41
C GLN A 381 -3.78 -24.14 23.01
N ARG A 382 -4.60 -24.33 21.97
CA ARG A 382 -4.16 -24.41 20.57
C ARG A 382 -3.88 -23.05 19.92
N ALA A 383 -4.50 -21.98 20.41
CA ALA A 383 -4.27 -20.60 19.99
C ALA A 383 -3.00 -19.98 20.59
N ARG A 384 -2.46 -20.61 21.65
CA ARG A 384 -1.33 -20.10 22.43
C ARG A 384 -0.01 -20.17 21.66
N PHE A 385 0.71 -19.05 21.66
CA PHE A 385 2.13 -18.96 21.32
C PHE A 385 2.81 -17.84 22.11
N THR A 386 4.13 -17.70 21.99
CA THR A 386 4.90 -16.63 22.66
C THR A 386 5.72 -15.85 21.64
N TRP A 387 5.83 -14.55 21.85
CA TRP A 387 6.76 -13.69 21.12
C TRP A 387 8.22 -14.01 21.46
N LEU A 388 9.16 -13.46 20.68
CA LEU A 388 10.60 -13.69 20.84
C LEU A 388 11.19 -13.15 22.16
N ASP A 389 10.51 -12.22 22.84
CA ASP A 389 10.87 -11.76 24.18
C ASP A 389 10.40 -12.72 25.30
N GLY A 390 9.71 -13.81 24.93
CA GLY A 390 9.13 -14.79 25.85
C GLY A 390 7.77 -14.42 26.42
N THR A 391 7.20 -13.26 26.06
CA THR A 391 5.84 -12.89 26.50
C THR A 391 4.77 -13.65 25.74
N LEU A 392 3.63 -13.87 26.40
CA LEU A 392 2.44 -14.46 25.78
C LEU A 392 1.95 -13.53 24.65
N ALA A 393 1.71 -14.11 23.48
CA ALA A 393 1.13 -13.41 22.34
C ALA A 393 -0.39 -13.54 22.34
N GLU A 394 -1.10 -12.54 21.80
CA GLU A 394 -2.55 -12.59 21.60
C GLU A 394 -3.00 -13.85 20.84
N PRO A 395 -4.22 -14.38 21.08
CA PRO A 395 -4.71 -15.61 20.46
C PRO A 395 -4.49 -15.65 18.95
N SER A 396 -3.93 -16.77 18.46
CA SER A 396 -3.70 -17.00 17.04
C SER A 396 -4.94 -16.71 16.19
N VAL A 397 -4.78 -15.97 15.08
CA VAL A 397 -5.85 -15.79 14.08
C VAL A 397 -6.34 -17.13 13.51
N CYS A 398 -5.48 -18.16 13.58
CA CYS A 398 -5.73 -19.49 13.04
C CYS A 398 -6.56 -20.40 13.96
N ASP A 399 -6.84 -20.03 15.22
CA ASP A 399 -7.58 -20.91 16.13
C ASP A 399 -9.10 -20.75 16.04
N ASP A 400 -9.77 -21.79 15.54
CA ASP A 400 -11.21 -21.74 15.32
C ASP A 400 -12.05 -21.92 16.59
N GLN A 401 -11.46 -22.26 17.75
CA GLN A 401 -12.20 -22.31 19.02
C GLN A 401 -12.30 -20.91 19.63
N PHE A 402 -11.20 -20.17 19.70
CA PHE A 402 -11.22 -18.77 20.17
C PHE A 402 -12.08 -17.90 19.25
N TRP A 403 -11.88 -17.98 17.94
CA TRP A 403 -12.63 -17.17 16.98
C TRP A 403 -14.06 -17.67 16.72
N GLY A 404 -14.38 -18.92 17.08
CA GLY A 404 -15.75 -19.39 17.20
C GLY A 404 -16.51 -18.63 18.29
N ALA A 405 -15.93 -18.56 19.50
CA ALA A 405 -16.49 -17.74 20.58
C ALA A 405 -16.55 -16.25 20.23
N ALA A 406 -15.55 -15.70 19.51
CA ALA A 406 -15.60 -14.31 19.06
C ALA A 406 -16.75 -14.04 18.06
N ASN A 407 -17.05 -14.99 17.18
CA ASN A 407 -18.24 -14.94 16.31
C ASN A 407 -19.54 -15.00 17.13
N GLU A 408 -19.62 -15.86 18.14
CA GLU A 408 -20.79 -15.95 19.04
C GLU A 408 -21.02 -14.64 19.80
N CYS A 409 -19.95 -14.02 20.33
CA CYS A 409 -20.02 -12.71 20.98
C CYS A 409 -20.43 -11.60 20.00
N LEU A 410 -19.90 -11.61 18.77
CA LEU A 410 -20.21 -10.60 17.75
C LEU A 410 -21.65 -10.69 17.24
N ASP A 411 -22.16 -11.89 16.95
CA ASP A 411 -23.57 -12.11 16.59
C ASP A 411 -24.49 -11.66 17.74
N GLY A 412 -24.15 -12.05 18.97
CA GLY A 412 -24.87 -11.65 20.19
C GLY A 412 -24.92 -10.14 20.40
N LEU A 413 -23.80 -9.43 20.20
CA LEU A 413 -23.73 -7.97 20.31
C LEU A 413 -24.53 -7.30 19.20
N VAL A 414 -24.29 -7.66 17.93
CA VAL A 414 -24.95 -7.01 16.78
C VAL A 414 -26.46 -7.19 16.82
N ARG A 415 -26.97 -8.36 17.23
CA ARG A 415 -28.42 -8.56 17.45
C ARG A 415 -28.99 -7.64 18.52
N ARG A 416 -28.28 -7.43 19.64
CA ARG A 416 -28.70 -6.50 20.70
C ARG A 416 -28.69 -5.05 20.22
N LEU A 417 -27.66 -4.64 19.46
CA LEU A 417 -27.61 -3.32 18.82
C LEU A 417 -28.82 -3.07 17.90
N ARG A 418 -29.26 -4.07 17.14
CA ARG A 418 -30.47 -4.02 16.29
C ARG A 418 -31.81 -4.03 17.06
N LEU A 419 -31.80 -4.25 18.37
CA LEU A 419 -32.97 -4.18 19.25
C LEU A 419 -33.08 -2.85 20.03
N LEU A 420 -32.06 -1.98 19.97
CA LEU A 420 -32.08 -0.70 20.67
C LEU A 420 -33.13 0.27 20.11
N GLY A 421 -33.76 1.07 20.97
CA GLY A 421 -34.74 2.07 20.56
C GLY A 421 -34.19 3.19 19.67
N GLN A 422 -32.87 3.39 19.65
CA GLN A 422 -32.15 4.33 18.78
C GLN A 422 -31.32 3.62 17.69
N LYS A 423 -31.57 2.34 17.41
CA LYS A 423 -30.81 1.51 16.44
C LYS A 423 -30.61 2.15 15.06
N ASP A 424 -31.52 3.03 14.65
CA ASP A 424 -31.49 3.66 13.32
C ASP A 424 -30.44 4.79 13.24
N HIS A 425 -29.82 5.15 14.37
CA HIS A 425 -28.58 5.94 14.45
C HIS A 425 -27.30 5.09 14.37
N ILE A 426 -27.39 3.76 14.27
CA ILE A 426 -26.23 2.87 14.12
C ILE A 426 -26.01 2.60 12.62
N MET A 427 -24.95 3.17 12.07
CA MET A 427 -24.58 3.02 10.66
C MET A 427 -23.74 1.75 10.41
N GLY A 428 -22.98 1.28 11.40
CA GLY A 428 -22.24 0.02 11.27
C GLY A 428 -21.18 -0.23 12.33
N VAL A 429 -20.23 -1.08 11.98
CA VAL A 429 -19.11 -1.52 12.83
C VAL A 429 -17.78 -1.51 12.06
N GLN A 430 -16.68 -1.21 12.74
CA GLN A 430 -15.32 -1.43 12.25
C GLN A 430 -14.68 -2.54 13.10
N LEU A 431 -14.24 -3.62 12.46
CA LEU A 431 -13.74 -4.82 13.13
C LEU A 431 -12.22 -4.75 13.27
N ASP A 432 -11.72 -4.68 14.51
CA ASP A 432 -10.32 -4.40 14.82
C ASP A 432 -9.70 -5.40 15.82
N ARG A 433 -8.40 -5.64 15.65
CA ARG A 433 -7.56 -6.51 16.47
C ARG A 433 -6.11 -5.99 16.44
N GLY A 434 -5.94 -4.68 16.69
CA GLY A 434 -4.66 -3.98 16.56
C GLY A 434 -4.23 -3.85 15.11
N GLU A 435 -5.11 -3.34 14.25
CA GLU A 435 -4.95 -3.17 12.80
C GLU A 435 -4.55 -4.46 12.04
N TRP A 436 -4.85 -5.62 12.63
CA TRP A 436 -4.64 -6.96 12.06
C TRP A 436 -3.19 -7.34 11.69
N PHE A 437 -2.19 -6.57 12.11
CA PHE A 437 -0.77 -6.82 11.79
C PHE A 437 -0.02 -7.70 12.80
N TYR A 438 1.07 -8.31 12.33
CA TYR A 438 2.11 -8.92 13.15
C TYR A 438 3.31 -7.97 13.28
N PRO A 439 3.72 -7.54 14.50
CA PRO A 439 4.85 -6.62 14.67
C PRO A 439 6.20 -7.22 14.27
N GLU A 440 7.07 -6.41 13.67
CA GLU A 440 8.36 -6.84 13.09
C GLU A 440 9.27 -7.57 14.11
N ASP A 441 9.50 -6.96 15.28
CA ASP A 441 10.41 -7.51 16.29
C ASP A 441 9.87 -8.75 17.03
N ASN A 442 8.57 -9.06 16.91
CA ASN A 442 7.86 -9.98 17.81
C ASN A 442 7.99 -11.47 17.43
N GLY A 443 8.20 -11.78 16.15
CA GLY A 443 8.30 -13.16 15.65
C GLY A 443 7.02 -13.72 14.99
N TYR A 444 7.10 -14.95 14.49
CA TYR A 444 5.95 -15.65 13.91
C TYR A 444 5.01 -16.22 14.98
N ASP A 445 3.72 -16.25 14.65
CA ASP A 445 2.80 -17.24 15.21
C ASP A 445 3.38 -18.64 14.95
N ASN A 446 3.60 -19.40 16.03
CA ASN A 446 4.09 -20.79 16.00
C ASN A 446 3.13 -21.75 16.72
N SER A 447 1.89 -21.30 16.96
CA SER A 447 0.86 -22.03 17.68
C SER A 447 0.50 -23.37 17.03
N ALA A 448 -0.14 -24.25 17.81
CA ALA A 448 -0.63 -25.52 17.29
C ALA A 448 -1.69 -25.29 16.18
N ALA A 449 -2.53 -24.26 16.32
CA ALA A 449 -3.50 -23.86 15.32
C ALA A 449 -2.86 -23.37 14.02
N ALA A 450 -1.92 -22.42 14.07
CA ALA A 450 -1.24 -21.91 12.88
C ALA A 450 -0.47 -23.00 12.13
N ARG A 451 0.24 -23.87 12.85
CA ARG A 451 0.94 -25.02 12.26
C ARG A 451 0.00 -26.01 11.57
N ASP A 452 -1.20 -26.24 12.10
CA ASP A 452 -2.19 -27.13 11.46
C ASP A 452 -2.86 -26.45 10.25
N LYS A 453 -3.26 -25.17 10.35
CA LYS A 453 -3.82 -24.42 9.20
C LYS A 453 -2.82 -24.21 8.07
N PHE A 454 -1.53 -24.01 8.37
CA PHE A 454 -0.49 -23.88 7.33
C PHE A 454 -0.36 -25.14 6.47
N ARG A 455 -0.57 -26.32 7.06
CA ARG A 455 -0.58 -27.60 6.32
C ARG A 455 -1.75 -27.67 5.35
N ASP A 456 -2.91 -27.18 5.77
CA ASP A 456 -4.12 -27.17 4.95
C ASP A 456 -4.09 -26.10 3.85
N TRP A 457 -3.53 -24.93 4.15
CA TRP A 457 -3.19 -23.93 3.13
C TRP A 457 -2.19 -24.51 2.12
N ALA A 458 -1.15 -25.23 2.57
CA ALA A 458 -0.15 -25.83 1.69
C ALA A 458 -0.75 -26.95 0.81
N ARG A 459 -1.59 -27.84 1.36
CA ARG A 459 -2.36 -28.83 0.58
C ARG A 459 -3.10 -28.14 -0.57
N THR A 460 -3.83 -27.07 -0.26
CA THR A 460 -4.60 -26.27 -1.23
C THR A 460 -3.68 -25.61 -2.28
N ARG A 461 -2.63 -24.92 -1.84
CA ARG A 461 -1.68 -24.17 -2.71
C ARG A 461 -0.98 -25.05 -3.75
N TYR A 462 -0.75 -26.32 -3.40
CA TYR A 462 -0.07 -27.34 -4.21
C TYR A 462 -1.01 -28.43 -4.75
N ASN A 463 -2.34 -28.26 -4.67
CA ASN A 463 -3.36 -29.19 -5.18
C ASN A 463 -3.15 -30.65 -4.72
N ASP A 464 -2.83 -30.83 -3.43
CA ASP A 464 -2.40 -32.07 -2.77
C ASP A 464 -1.23 -32.83 -3.44
N ASP A 465 -0.52 -32.22 -4.41
CA ASP A 465 0.66 -32.82 -5.04
C ASP A 465 1.94 -32.57 -4.23
N VAL A 466 2.36 -33.63 -3.53
CA VAL A 466 3.62 -33.66 -2.77
C VAL A 466 4.86 -33.55 -3.69
N VAL A 467 4.77 -33.87 -4.99
CA VAL A 467 5.89 -33.70 -5.93
C VAL A 467 6.13 -32.22 -6.20
N SER A 468 5.08 -31.45 -6.49
CA SER A 468 5.17 -30.00 -6.71
C SER A 468 5.63 -29.26 -5.45
N LEU A 469 5.14 -29.64 -4.27
CA LEU A 469 5.65 -29.13 -2.98
C LEU A 469 7.16 -29.37 -2.82
N ARG A 470 7.62 -30.63 -3.00
CA ARG A 470 9.04 -31.01 -2.88
C ARG A 470 9.92 -30.29 -3.90
N ALA A 471 9.42 -30.09 -5.12
CA ALA A 471 10.11 -29.39 -6.19
C ALA A 471 10.25 -27.88 -5.92
N ALA A 472 9.20 -27.24 -5.39
CA ALA A 472 9.19 -25.82 -5.05
C ALA A 472 10.08 -25.50 -3.84
N TRP A 473 9.98 -26.28 -2.76
CA TRP A 473 10.78 -26.09 -1.54
C TRP A 473 12.22 -26.63 -1.64
N PHE A 474 12.55 -27.29 -2.77
CA PHE A 474 13.80 -28.01 -3.01
C PHE A 474 14.19 -28.93 -1.84
N ASP A 475 13.21 -29.71 -1.37
CA ASP A 475 13.27 -30.53 -0.18
C ASP A 475 12.66 -31.90 -0.47
N GLY A 476 13.50 -32.93 -0.61
CA GLY A 476 13.04 -34.27 -0.96
C GLY A 476 12.36 -35.04 0.18
N GLN A 477 12.21 -34.46 1.38
CA GLN A 477 11.70 -35.14 2.58
C GLN A 477 10.42 -34.53 3.15
N VAL A 478 10.02 -33.34 2.68
CA VAL A 478 8.74 -32.72 3.11
C VAL A 478 7.53 -33.53 2.64
N ASP A 479 6.47 -33.51 3.43
CA ASP A 479 5.15 -34.10 3.22
C ASP A 479 4.14 -33.18 3.92
N PHE A 480 2.90 -33.06 3.44
CA PHE A 480 1.91 -32.15 4.06
C PHE A 480 1.68 -32.43 5.56
N ARG A 481 1.91 -33.67 6.02
CA ARG A 481 1.83 -34.06 7.44
C ARG A 481 3.10 -33.72 8.24
N THR A 482 4.23 -33.47 7.59
CA THR A 482 5.52 -33.14 8.23
C THR A 482 5.88 -31.65 8.17
N ILE A 483 5.21 -30.84 7.35
CA ILE A 483 5.36 -29.37 7.34
C ILE A 483 5.29 -28.80 8.77
N SER A 484 6.24 -27.93 9.09
CA SER A 484 6.25 -27.09 10.29
C SER A 484 6.20 -25.62 9.88
N VAL A 485 5.87 -24.74 10.83
CA VAL A 485 6.19 -23.31 10.73
C VAL A 485 7.71 -23.19 10.47
N PRO A 486 8.16 -22.36 9.51
CA PRO A 486 9.59 -22.12 9.29
C PRO A 486 10.19 -21.36 10.47
N PRO A 487 11.50 -21.50 10.76
CA PRO A 487 12.12 -20.75 11.84
C PRO A 487 12.04 -19.25 11.55
N PHE A 488 11.79 -18.45 12.59
CA PHE A 488 11.89 -17.00 12.47
C PHE A 488 13.36 -16.60 12.30
N GLU A 489 13.66 -15.84 11.25
CA GLU A 489 15.00 -15.31 10.98
C GLU A 489 14.89 -13.78 10.91
N ARG A 490 15.62 -13.07 11.77
CA ARG A 490 15.73 -11.60 11.70
C ARG A 490 16.63 -11.26 10.51
N SER A 491 16.18 -10.39 9.60
CA SER A 491 16.89 -9.96 8.39
C SER A 491 18.38 -9.67 8.62
N ASN A 492 18.71 -8.96 9.69
CA ASN A 492 20.08 -8.56 10.04
C ASN A 492 20.97 -9.69 10.64
N GLN A 493 20.47 -10.92 10.85
CA GLN A 493 21.24 -12.01 11.48
C GLN A 493 21.96 -12.92 10.47
N ARG A 494 21.70 -12.78 9.17
CA ARG A 494 22.52 -13.34 8.08
C ARG A 494 23.05 -12.19 7.23
N LYS A 495 24.02 -12.49 6.36
CA LYS A 495 24.22 -11.70 5.13
C LYS A 495 23.10 -12.05 4.16
N GLU A 496 21.87 -11.75 4.54
CA GLU A 496 20.71 -12.13 3.75
C GLU A 496 20.60 -11.23 2.53
N ARG A 497 20.16 -11.84 1.43
CA ARG A 497 19.94 -11.14 0.16
C ARG A 497 18.77 -10.19 0.31
N PHE A 498 18.81 -9.07 -0.41
CA PHE A 498 17.68 -8.16 -0.55
C PHE A 498 16.39 -8.89 -0.97
N MET A 499 16.53 -9.96 -1.78
CA MET A 499 15.44 -10.85 -2.17
C MET A 499 15.74 -12.33 -1.90
N ARG A 500 14.73 -13.07 -1.42
CA ARG A 500 14.75 -14.52 -1.20
C ARG A 500 14.54 -15.30 -2.52
N THR A 501 15.59 -15.41 -3.32
CA THR A 501 15.55 -16.10 -4.63
C THR A 501 15.86 -17.60 -4.58
N GLU A 502 16.39 -18.14 -3.47
CA GLU A 502 16.74 -19.56 -3.42
C GLU A 502 15.48 -20.43 -3.21
N ARG A 503 15.33 -21.52 -3.98
CA ARG A 503 14.18 -22.44 -3.85
C ARG A 503 13.97 -22.98 -2.43
N LYS A 504 15.05 -23.16 -1.65
CA LYS A 504 14.95 -23.55 -0.23
C LYS A 504 14.26 -22.52 0.65
N GLN A 505 14.36 -21.24 0.28
CA GLN A 505 13.72 -20.11 0.97
C GLN A 505 12.21 -20.03 0.68
N ARG A 506 11.68 -20.81 -0.28
CA ARG A 506 10.25 -20.80 -0.62
C ARG A 506 9.33 -21.09 0.57
N ARG A 507 9.77 -21.92 1.51
CA ARG A 507 9.03 -22.25 2.75
C ARG A 507 8.73 -21.04 3.65
N TRP A 508 9.50 -19.95 3.55
CA TRP A 508 9.21 -18.69 4.25
C TRP A 508 8.20 -17.86 3.45
N VAL A 509 8.41 -17.70 2.14
CA VAL A 509 7.51 -16.97 1.22
C VAL A 509 6.08 -17.55 1.29
N ASP A 510 5.95 -18.88 1.24
CA ASP A 510 4.68 -19.59 1.42
C ASP A 510 4.06 -19.37 2.81
N TYR A 511 4.87 -19.21 3.86
CA TYR A 511 4.37 -18.89 5.21
C TYR A 511 3.90 -17.43 5.32
N HIS A 512 4.54 -16.50 4.62
CA HIS A 512 4.18 -15.09 4.56
C HIS A 512 2.85 -14.88 3.80
N PHE A 513 2.62 -15.64 2.72
CA PHE A 513 1.29 -15.76 2.09
C PHE A 513 0.26 -16.36 3.04
N PHE A 514 0.57 -17.49 3.70
CA PHE A 514 -0.34 -18.13 4.65
C PHE A 514 -0.78 -17.20 5.80
N LEU A 515 0.14 -16.46 6.43
CA LEU A 515 -0.21 -15.51 7.50
C LEU A 515 -1.20 -14.46 7.00
N SER A 516 -0.99 -13.93 5.80
CA SER A 516 -1.84 -12.88 5.21
C SER A 516 -3.20 -13.43 4.79
N ASP A 517 -3.23 -14.62 4.19
CA ASP A 517 -4.48 -15.32 3.82
C ASP A 517 -5.28 -15.75 5.05
N ALA A 518 -4.63 -16.18 6.15
CA ALA A 518 -5.30 -16.54 7.40
C ALA A 518 -5.94 -15.32 8.08
N THR A 519 -5.28 -14.15 8.04
CA THR A 519 -5.85 -12.88 8.51
C THR A 519 -7.07 -12.47 7.68
N VAL A 520 -6.98 -12.47 6.34
CA VAL A 520 -8.12 -12.09 5.47
C VAL A 520 -9.27 -13.08 5.57
N PHE A 521 -8.99 -14.39 5.70
CA PHE A 521 -10.00 -15.40 5.99
C PHE A 521 -10.73 -15.09 7.31
N ARG A 522 -9.99 -14.77 8.39
CA ARG A 522 -10.59 -14.45 9.69
C ARG A 522 -11.45 -13.18 9.63
N ILE A 523 -10.99 -12.15 8.93
CA ILE A 523 -11.78 -10.94 8.65
C ILE A 523 -13.08 -11.31 7.92
N GLY A 524 -13.02 -12.18 6.90
CA GLY A 524 -14.21 -12.63 6.16
C GLY A 524 -15.20 -13.46 6.99
N GLU A 525 -14.76 -14.20 8.01
CA GLU A 525 -15.66 -14.80 9.00
C GLU A 525 -16.44 -13.72 9.78
N LEU A 526 -15.71 -12.78 10.40
CA LEU A 526 -16.29 -11.80 11.31
C LEU A 526 -17.18 -10.79 10.58
N ALA A 527 -16.79 -10.39 9.35
CA ALA A 527 -17.59 -9.52 8.50
C ALA A 527 -18.90 -10.19 8.07
N TYR A 528 -18.85 -11.48 7.70
CA TYR A 528 -20.06 -12.26 7.41
C TYR A 528 -20.96 -12.40 8.65
N THR A 529 -20.38 -12.66 9.82
CA THR A 529 -21.12 -12.67 11.10
C THR A 529 -21.80 -11.33 11.37
N ALA A 530 -21.11 -10.19 11.24
CA ALA A 530 -21.70 -8.87 11.44
C ALA A 530 -22.80 -8.53 10.42
N LYS A 531 -22.59 -8.81 9.13
CA LYS A 531 -23.63 -8.63 8.09
C LYS A 531 -24.86 -9.51 8.35
N LYS A 532 -24.65 -10.79 8.71
CA LYS A 532 -25.75 -11.74 8.99
C LYS A 532 -26.49 -11.43 10.28
N ALA A 533 -25.80 -10.99 11.32
CA ALA A 533 -26.41 -10.64 12.61
C ALA A 533 -27.19 -9.31 12.56
N SER A 534 -26.86 -8.43 11.61
CA SER A 534 -27.56 -7.17 11.38
C SER A 534 -28.67 -7.24 10.33
N ASP A 535 -28.94 -8.43 9.76
CA ASP A 535 -29.82 -8.62 8.61
C ASP A 535 -29.48 -7.64 7.47
N GLY A 536 -28.17 -7.53 7.16
CA GLY A 536 -27.62 -6.68 6.10
C GLY A 536 -27.56 -5.17 6.41
N HIS A 537 -28.05 -4.71 7.58
CA HIS A 537 -28.23 -3.28 7.89
C HIS A 537 -26.96 -2.53 8.29
N PHE A 538 -25.86 -3.20 8.64
CA PHE A 538 -24.64 -2.51 9.09
C PHE A 538 -23.60 -2.42 7.97
N LEU A 539 -22.96 -1.26 7.84
CA LEU A 539 -21.63 -1.18 7.23
C LEU A 539 -20.64 -1.99 8.08
N VAL A 540 -19.68 -2.63 7.42
CA VAL A 540 -18.58 -3.34 8.04
C VAL A 540 -17.26 -2.81 7.49
N GLY A 541 -16.47 -2.23 8.38
CA GLY A 541 -15.12 -1.74 8.10
C GLY A 541 -14.03 -2.60 8.70
N VAL A 542 -12.81 -2.47 8.18
CA VAL A 542 -11.60 -3.08 8.74
C VAL A 542 -10.37 -2.20 8.53
N SER A 543 -9.33 -2.42 9.33
CA SER A 543 -8.02 -1.79 9.16
C SER A 543 -7.05 -2.79 8.54
N TYR A 544 -6.75 -2.62 7.25
CA TYR A 544 -5.96 -3.58 6.45
C TYR A 544 -5.30 -2.91 5.23
N GLY A 545 -4.43 -3.64 4.51
CA GLY A 545 -3.94 -3.21 3.20
C GLY A 545 -2.72 -2.29 3.19
N TYR A 546 -1.91 -2.28 4.25
CA TYR A 546 -0.79 -1.35 4.45
C TYR A 546 0.48 -1.71 3.63
N SER A 547 0.30 -2.01 2.33
CA SER A 547 1.33 -2.49 1.41
C SER A 547 2.46 -1.49 1.14
N PHE A 548 2.27 -0.20 1.43
CA PHE A 548 3.32 0.82 1.35
C PHE A 548 4.04 1.09 2.69
N GLU A 549 3.60 0.50 3.80
CA GLU A 549 4.22 0.72 5.13
C GLU A 549 4.93 -0.49 5.72
N TRP A 550 4.41 -1.70 5.56
CA TRP A 550 5.06 -2.86 6.18
C TRP A 550 6.28 -3.34 5.37
N SER A 551 7.46 -2.92 5.82
CA SER A 551 8.77 -3.32 5.29
C SER A 551 9.20 -4.75 5.64
N HIS A 552 8.31 -5.54 6.25
CA HIS A 552 8.53 -6.94 6.63
C HIS A 552 7.43 -7.85 6.04
N PRO A 553 7.79 -8.97 5.37
CA PRO A 553 6.83 -9.77 4.60
C PRO A 553 5.83 -10.56 5.47
N TYR A 554 6.13 -10.75 6.75
CA TYR A 554 5.28 -11.49 7.70
C TYR A 554 4.27 -10.59 8.43
N SER A 555 4.08 -9.34 7.98
CA SER A 555 3.11 -8.41 8.58
C SER A 555 1.67 -8.91 8.59
N GLY A 556 1.29 -9.79 7.66
CA GLY A 556 -0.08 -10.26 7.47
C GLY A 556 -0.91 -9.45 6.47
N HIS A 557 -0.34 -8.42 5.83
CA HIS A 557 -1.06 -7.53 4.90
C HIS A 557 -0.90 -7.86 3.41
N LEU A 558 -0.33 -9.03 3.06
CA LEU A 558 0.00 -9.41 1.68
C LEU A 558 -1.15 -10.09 0.92
N SER A 559 -2.40 -9.82 1.32
CA SER A 559 -3.61 -10.42 0.73
C SER A 559 -4.71 -9.39 0.42
N LEU A 560 -4.34 -8.12 0.18
CA LEU A 560 -5.30 -7.02 -0.04
C LEU A 560 -6.27 -7.31 -1.20
N GLY A 561 -5.79 -7.83 -2.33
CA GLY A 561 -6.64 -8.18 -3.46
C GLY A 561 -7.73 -9.23 -3.14
N LYS A 562 -7.49 -10.12 -2.18
CA LYS A 562 -8.53 -11.04 -1.67
C LYS A 562 -9.54 -10.32 -0.78
N LEU A 563 -9.07 -9.42 0.10
CA LEU A 563 -9.92 -8.66 1.01
C LEU A 563 -10.83 -7.67 0.27
N LEU A 564 -10.34 -7.01 -0.78
CA LEU A 564 -11.15 -6.12 -1.62
C LEU A 564 -12.29 -6.85 -2.35
N ARG A 565 -12.17 -8.17 -2.56
CA ARG A 565 -13.20 -9.04 -3.17
C ARG A 565 -14.11 -9.72 -2.13
N THR A 566 -13.89 -9.51 -0.84
CA THR A 566 -14.85 -9.88 0.21
C THR A 566 -16.08 -8.99 0.08
N ARG A 567 -17.26 -9.58 -0.15
CA ARG A 567 -18.52 -8.85 -0.31
C ARG A 567 -18.95 -8.17 0.99
N GLU A 568 -18.64 -8.81 2.10
CA GLU A 568 -19.11 -8.50 3.44
C GLU A 568 -18.42 -7.29 4.09
N VAL A 569 -17.35 -6.75 3.47
CA VAL A 569 -16.62 -5.55 3.90
C VAL A 569 -16.97 -4.40 2.95
N ASP A 570 -17.44 -3.27 3.47
CA ASP A 570 -17.83 -2.10 2.66
C ASP A 570 -16.73 -1.02 2.61
N PHE A 571 -15.98 -0.86 3.71
CA PHE A 571 -14.94 0.16 3.83
C PHE A 571 -13.65 -0.36 4.49
N ILE A 572 -12.54 0.32 4.22
CA ILE A 572 -11.25 0.08 4.85
C ILE A 572 -10.77 1.40 5.46
N ALA A 573 -10.41 1.40 6.73
CA ALA A 573 -9.99 2.60 7.47
C ALA A 573 -8.60 2.40 8.08
N GLY A 574 -7.70 3.38 7.94
CA GLY A 574 -6.35 3.28 8.48
C GLY A 574 -5.54 4.57 8.31
N PRO A 575 -4.46 4.76 9.11
CA PRO A 575 -3.81 6.05 9.23
C PRO A 575 -2.89 6.36 8.04
N PRO A 576 -2.68 7.65 7.71
CA PRO A 576 -1.61 8.04 6.81
C PRO A 576 -0.24 7.68 7.42
N SER A 577 0.79 7.56 6.60
CA SER A 577 2.12 7.10 7.03
C SER A 577 2.60 7.80 8.30
N TYR A 578 2.96 7.01 9.31
CA TYR A 578 3.60 7.49 10.53
C TYR A 578 4.94 8.20 10.26
N LYS A 579 5.54 8.00 9.08
CA LYS A 579 6.71 8.71 8.57
C LYS A 579 6.27 9.87 7.67
N ASN A 580 7.05 10.95 7.63
CA ASN A 580 6.88 12.05 6.69
C ASN A 580 5.47 12.71 6.75
N ARG A 581 4.90 12.91 7.96
CA ARG A 581 3.54 13.45 8.16
C ARG A 581 3.42 14.84 8.78
N THR A 582 4.52 15.47 9.17
CA THR A 582 4.51 16.85 9.68
C THR A 582 4.25 17.87 8.54
N PRO A 583 4.03 19.17 8.84
CA PRO A 583 3.88 20.19 7.81
C PRO A 583 5.18 20.33 6.99
N GLY A 584 5.06 20.27 5.66
CA GLY A 584 6.16 20.29 4.69
C GLY A 584 6.45 18.90 4.11
N GLU A 585 5.80 17.86 4.63
CA GLU A 585 5.95 16.47 4.24
C GLU A 585 4.67 15.92 3.57
N ALA A 586 4.68 14.66 3.11
CA ALA A 586 3.63 14.14 2.23
C ALA A 586 2.42 13.50 2.95
N ALA A 587 2.56 13.00 4.18
CA ALA A 587 1.61 12.11 4.86
C ALA A 587 0.96 11.07 3.93
N PRO A 588 1.76 10.29 3.19
CA PRO A 588 1.25 9.42 2.14
C PRO A 588 0.39 8.28 2.70
N PHE A 589 -0.64 7.89 1.96
CA PHE A 589 -1.52 6.76 2.29
C PHE A 589 -0.75 5.43 2.43
N PRO A 590 -1.21 4.52 3.32
CA PRO A 590 -0.47 3.30 3.68
C PRO A 590 -0.62 2.16 2.66
N GLY A 591 -1.59 2.26 1.75
CA GLY A 591 -1.88 1.27 0.71
C GLY A 591 -2.30 1.93 -0.61
N PRO A 592 -2.53 1.15 -1.68
CA PRO A 592 -2.84 1.67 -3.01
C PRO A 592 -4.27 2.24 -3.08
N VAL A 593 -4.41 3.53 -2.74
CA VAL A 593 -5.68 4.22 -2.42
C VAL A 593 -6.74 4.12 -3.52
N ASP A 594 -6.36 4.16 -4.80
CA ASP A 594 -7.30 4.08 -5.91
C ASP A 594 -7.83 2.65 -6.15
N SER A 595 -7.16 1.63 -5.61
CA SER A 595 -7.63 0.22 -5.67
C SER A 595 -8.93 0.03 -4.88
N PHE A 596 -9.06 0.70 -3.73
CA PHE A 596 -10.26 0.58 -2.89
C PHE A 596 -11.49 1.08 -3.66
N SER A 597 -11.40 2.30 -4.22
CA SER A 597 -12.43 2.87 -5.10
C SER A 597 -12.73 1.95 -6.30
N LEU A 598 -11.70 1.48 -7.01
CA LEU A 598 -11.82 0.58 -8.16
C LEU A 598 -12.45 -0.79 -7.82
N ASN A 599 -12.38 -1.23 -6.56
CA ASN A 599 -13.01 -2.44 -6.05
C ASN A 599 -14.36 -2.17 -5.36
N GLY A 600 -14.93 -0.97 -5.51
CA GLY A 600 -16.23 -0.60 -4.93
C GLY A 600 -16.22 -0.32 -3.43
N LYS A 601 -15.04 -0.20 -2.80
CA LYS A 601 -14.87 -0.03 -1.35
C LYS A 601 -14.49 1.41 -1.01
N LEU A 602 -15.04 1.96 0.06
CA LEU A 602 -14.59 3.25 0.58
C LEU A 602 -13.27 3.06 1.34
N TYR A 603 -12.21 3.81 0.99
CA TYR A 603 -11.07 4.00 1.88
C TYR A 603 -11.32 5.21 2.78
N VAL A 604 -10.96 5.15 4.07
CA VAL A 604 -11.06 6.28 5.01
C VAL A 604 -9.69 6.50 5.66
N SER A 605 -9.13 7.71 5.50
CA SER A 605 -7.86 8.07 6.12
C SER A 605 -8.06 8.43 7.59
N GLU A 606 -7.48 7.67 8.50
CA GLU A 606 -7.55 7.87 9.96
C GLU A 606 -6.51 8.91 10.41
N GLU A 607 -6.89 10.19 10.46
CA GLU A 607 -5.99 11.31 10.79
C GLU A 607 -5.82 11.50 12.31
N ASP A 608 -4.94 10.69 12.91
CA ASP A 608 -4.50 10.74 14.32
C ASP A 608 -3.53 11.91 14.62
N PHE A 609 -3.78 13.11 14.09
CA PHE A 609 -2.90 14.27 14.23
C PHE A 609 -2.90 14.85 15.65
N LYS A 610 -2.10 14.23 16.52
CA LYS A 610 -1.80 14.64 17.90
C LYS A 610 -1.45 16.13 18.00
N THR A 611 -2.14 16.84 18.89
CA THR A 611 -1.98 18.30 19.05
C THR A 611 -1.41 18.66 20.42
N SER A 612 -0.90 19.88 20.57
CA SER A 612 -0.38 20.42 21.84
C SER A 612 -1.45 20.83 22.85
N ILE A 613 -2.72 20.47 22.62
CA ILE A 613 -3.90 20.94 23.39
C ILE A 613 -4.28 19.94 24.50
N SER A 614 -3.96 18.65 24.35
CA SER A 614 -4.02 17.67 25.43
C SER A 614 -2.93 17.97 26.47
N ASN A 615 -3.33 18.54 27.61
CA ASN A 615 -2.45 18.71 28.78
C ASN A 615 -2.19 17.37 29.51
N ILE A 616 -2.08 16.27 28.78
CA ILE A 616 -2.00 14.88 29.26
C ILE A 616 -0.90 14.19 28.46
N GLN A 617 0.12 13.63 29.13
CA GLN A 617 1.17 12.86 28.47
C GLN A 617 0.63 11.50 28.00
N GLU A 618 0.42 11.35 26.70
CA GLU A 618 -0.03 10.08 26.09
C GLU A 618 1.18 9.13 25.85
N PRO A 619 0.96 7.80 25.69
CA PRO A 619 2.03 6.80 25.65
C PRO A 619 2.69 6.62 24.27
N ASP A 620 2.19 7.28 23.23
CA ASP A 620 2.67 7.20 21.85
C ASP A 620 3.80 8.20 21.56
N GLU A 621 5.05 7.75 21.75
CA GLU A 621 6.27 8.51 21.41
C GLU A 621 6.51 8.62 19.88
N PHE A 622 5.84 7.79 19.07
CA PHE A 622 5.95 7.75 17.61
C PHE A 622 5.02 8.75 16.89
N ASN A 623 4.19 9.50 17.64
CA ASN A 623 3.27 10.49 17.08
C ASN A 623 3.81 11.92 17.23
N PRO A 624 4.23 12.60 16.14
CA PRO A 624 4.82 13.93 16.21
C PRO A 624 3.75 15.00 16.45
N VAL A 625 3.80 15.62 17.65
CA VAL A 625 2.85 16.67 18.05
C VAL A 625 2.83 17.84 17.06
N ILE A 626 1.67 18.09 16.45
CA ILE A 626 1.37 19.26 15.65
C ILE A 626 1.21 20.47 16.58
N LYS A 627 2.12 21.44 16.45
CA LYS A 627 2.38 22.45 17.49
C LYS A 627 1.47 23.69 17.46
N THR A 628 0.82 23.97 16.32
CA THR A 628 -0.01 25.18 16.13
C THR A 628 -1.29 24.88 15.35
N PRO A 629 -2.37 25.67 15.53
CA PRO A 629 -3.61 25.51 14.77
C PRO A 629 -3.42 25.63 13.25
N GLN A 630 -2.53 26.49 12.78
CA GLN A 630 -2.27 26.70 11.34
C GLN A 630 -1.51 25.52 10.71
N ALA A 631 -0.62 24.89 11.48
CA ALA A 631 0.02 23.63 11.08
C ALA A 631 -1.02 22.50 11.01
N LEU A 632 -1.94 22.45 11.98
CA LEU A 632 -3.03 21.48 12.06
C LEU A 632 -4.02 21.64 10.89
N GLU A 633 -4.43 22.86 10.59
CA GLU A 633 -5.23 23.22 9.42
C GLU A 633 -4.55 22.78 8.12
N SER A 634 -3.25 23.07 7.97
CA SER A 634 -2.51 22.71 6.76
C SER A 634 -2.43 21.19 6.54
N VAL A 635 -2.21 20.39 7.59
CA VAL A 635 -2.16 18.93 7.43
C VAL A 635 -3.53 18.32 7.13
N HIS A 636 -4.62 18.82 7.71
CA HIS A 636 -5.98 18.37 7.38
C HIS A 636 -6.39 18.76 5.95
N TRP A 637 -6.03 19.95 5.45
CA TRP A 637 -6.28 20.30 4.04
C TRP A 637 -5.43 19.49 3.06
N ARG A 638 -4.24 19.03 3.46
CA ARG A 638 -3.44 18.07 2.69
C ARG A 638 -4.15 16.72 2.63
N GLY A 639 -4.64 16.20 3.76
CA GLY A 639 -5.44 14.97 3.83
C GLY A 639 -6.73 15.03 3.02
N LEU A 640 -7.47 16.14 3.11
CA LEU A 640 -8.63 16.36 2.25
C LEU A 640 -8.25 16.46 0.76
N GLY A 641 -7.06 16.98 0.44
CA GLY A 641 -6.51 16.93 -0.92
C GLY A 641 -6.32 15.51 -1.46
N VAL A 642 -5.97 14.54 -0.60
CA VAL A 642 -5.97 13.11 -0.94
C VAL A 642 -7.38 12.64 -1.25
N ALA A 643 -8.34 12.93 -0.37
CA ALA A 643 -9.75 12.54 -0.52
C ALA A 643 -10.37 13.08 -1.83
N LEU A 644 -10.16 14.36 -2.12
CA LEU A 644 -10.64 15.04 -3.34
C LEU A 644 -9.95 14.54 -4.62
N ALA A 645 -8.74 13.99 -4.52
CA ALA A 645 -8.02 13.43 -5.66
C ALA A 645 -8.35 11.95 -5.93
N HIS A 646 -8.52 11.14 -4.88
CA HIS A 646 -8.61 9.68 -4.96
C HIS A 646 -10.00 9.11 -4.63
N GLY A 647 -10.98 9.95 -4.27
CA GLY A 647 -12.34 9.51 -3.94
C GLY A 647 -12.42 8.74 -2.63
N SER A 648 -11.61 9.13 -1.63
CA SER A 648 -11.61 8.53 -0.30
C SER A 648 -12.31 9.41 0.73
N GLY A 649 -12.59 8.84 1.91
CA GLY A 649 -12.98 9.58 3.11
C GLY A 649 -11.80 10.02 3.96
N VAL A 650 -12.12 10.84 4.97
CA VAL A 650 -11.21 11.31 6.02
C VAL A 650 -11.91 11.16 7.36
N CYS A 651 -11.21 10.64 8.36
CA CYS A 651 -11.68 10.59 9.74
C CYS A 651 -10.73 11.41 10.61
N TRP A 652 -11.19 12.54 11.16
CA TRP A 652 -10.40 13.34 12.09
C TRP A 652 -10.50 12.71 13.49
N MET A 653 -9.38 12.28 14.06
CA MET A 653 -9.40 11.46 15.28
C MET A 653 -8.91 12.21 16.51
N ASP A 654 -9.63 12.02 17.62
CA ASP A 654 -9.08 12.13 18.97
C ASP A 654 -8.82 10.71 19.51
N LEU A 655 -7.68 10.14 19.11
CA LEU A 655 -7.34 8.73 19.35
C LEU A 655 -7.45 8.31 20.83
N TRP A 656 -7.23 9.25 21.75
CA TRP A 656 -7.25 9.03 23.19
C TRP A 656 -8.40 9.75 23.91
N GLY A 657 -9.34 10.40 23.21
CA GLY A 657 -10.41 11.21 23.82
C GLY A 657 -9.91 12.34 24.72
N ASN A 658 -8.71 12.88 24.48
CA ASN A 658 -8.01 13.81 25.37
C ASN A 658 -8.28 15.30 25.06
N GLY A 659 -8.94 15.61 23.93
CA GLY A 659 -9.29 16.95 23.48
C GLY A 659 -8.35 17.53 22.42
N TRP A 660 -7.68 16.68 21.63
CA TRP A 660 -6.84 17.04 20.48
C TRP A 660 -7.56 17.99 19.52
N LEU A 661 -8.86 17.77 19.30
CA LEU A 661 -9.73 18.49 18.36
C LEU A 661 -10.74 19.45 19.04
N ARG A 662 -10.55 19.79 20.32
CA ARG A 662 -11.47 20.68 21.09
C ARG A 662 -11.62 22.13 20.58
N PRO A 663 -10.66 22.78 19.89
CA PRO A 663 -10.85 24.17 19.45
C PRO A 663 -11.89 24.27 18.33
N ALA A 664 -12.92 25.11 18.50
CA ALA A 664 -14.00 25.26 17.51
C ALA A 664 -13.55 25.62 16.08
N SER A 665 -12.37 26.25 15.91
CA SER A 665 -11.78 26.51 14.59
C SER A 665 -11.40 25.25 13.82
N VAL A 666 -11.25 24.10 14.49
CA VAL A 666 -11.11 22.77 13.86
C VAL A 666 -12.38 22.41 13.10
N TRP A 667 -13.55 22.74 13.65
CA TRP A 667 -14.85 22.38 13.11
C TRP A 667 -15.41 23.45 12.16
N THR A 668 -15.09 24.74 12.36
CA THR A 668 -15.46 25.80 11.40
C THR A 668 -15.01 25.46 9.97
N ARG A 669 -13.79 24.95 9.78
CA ARG A 669 -13.28 24.53 8.47
C ARG A 669 -13.90 23.22 7.94
N ALA A 670 -14.60 22.44 8.78
CA ALA A 670 -15.27 21.21 8.35
C ALA A 670 -16.42 21.51 7.38
N GLN A 671 -17.09 22.66 7.54
CA GLN A 671 -18.14 23.12 6.63
C GLN A 671 -17.60 23.27 5.19
N THR A 672 -16.48 23.97 5.01
CA THR A 672 -15.80 24.12 3.70
C THR A 672 -15.26 22.78 3.17
N ALA A 673 -14.80 21.89 4.06
CA ALA A 673 -14.36 20.55 3.68
C ALA A 673 -15.52 19.68 3.16
N ILE A 674 -16.68 19.69 3.83
CA ILE A 674 -17.91 19.02 3.39
C ILE A 674 -18.36 19.58 2.03
N GLN A 675 -18.43 20.91 1.88
CA GLN A 675 -18.80 21.54 0.60
C GLN A 675 -17.86 21.13 -0.54
N SER A 676 -16.56 20.98 -0.26
CA SER A 676 -15.57 20.50 -1.22
C SER A 676 -15.81 19.03 -1.60
N LEU A 677 -16.09 18.16 -0.62
CA LEU A 677 -16.43 16.74 -0.84
C LEU A 677 -17.74 16.57 -1.61
N VAL A 678 -18.75 17.41 -1.37
CA VAL A 678 -20.01 17.39 -2.13
C VAL A 678 -19.78 17.85 -3.57
N ARG A 679 -19.06 18.97 -3.78
CA ARG A 679 -18.69 19.44 -5.12
C ARG A 679 -17.86 18.42 -5.91
N ARG A 680 -17.04 17.61 -5.26
CA ARG A 680 -16.32 16.50 -5.90
C ARG A 680 -17.28 15.46 -6.50
N LEU A 681 -18.48 15.27 -5.96
CA LEU A 681 -19.48 14.34 -6.53
C LEU A 681 -20.14 14.85 -7.81
N GLU A 682 -20.26 16.18 -8.00
CA GLU A 682 -20.86 16.79 -9.21
C GLU A 682 -20.10 16.45 -10.51
N THR A 683 -18.85 15.98 -10.42
CA THR A 683 -18.02 15.65 -11.60
C THR A 683 -17.49 14.21 -11.52
N PRO A 684 -17.59 13.41 -12.59
CA PRO A 684 -16.95 12.10 -12.70
C PRO A 684 -15.44 12.10 -12.40
N MET A 685 -14.93 11.01 -11.81
CA MET A 685 -13.50 10.84 -11.62
C MET A 685 -12.79 10.64 -12.96
N SER A 686 -11.90 11.59 -13.32
CA SER A 686 -11.07 11.49 -14.53
C SER A 686 -10.03 10.36 -14.41
N PRO A 687 -9.72 9.63 -15.49
CA PRO A 687 -8.59 8.70 -15.51
C PRO A 687 -7.25 9.38 -15.16
N PRO A 688 -6.30 8.66 -14.54
CA PRO A 688 -4.99 9.21 -14.19
C PRO A 688 -4.05 9.33 -15.40
N ASP A 689 -3.20 10.36 -15.40
CA ASP A 689 -2.06 10.44 -16.32
C ASP A 689 -1.01 9.35 -16.00
N VAL A 690 -0.84 9.04 -14.71
CA VAL A 690 0.13 8.05 -14.20
C VAL A 690 -0.56 7.01 -13.31
N ALA A 691 -0.42 5.73 -13.65
CA ALA A 691 -0.79 4.62 -12.79
C ALA A 691 0.46 3.99 -12.15
N VAL A 692 0.47 3.87 -10.82
CA VAL A 692 1.55 3.22 -10.07
C VAL A 692 1.06 1.86 -9.56
N PHE A 693 1.74 0.79 -9.94
CA PHE A 693 1.44 -0.57 -9.53
C PHE A 693 2.36 -1.06 -8.41
N ILE A 694 1.74 -1.59 -7.36
CA ILE A 694 2.37 -2.46 -6.36
C ILE A 694 1.76 -3.86 -6.46
N ASP A 695 2.61 -4.88 -6.36
CA ASP A 695 2.18 -6.27 -6.14
C ASP A 695 2.42 -6.62 -4.67
N GLU A 696 1.34 -6.81 -3.90
CA GLU A 696 1.46 -7.16 -2.49
C GLU A 696 2.01 -8.58 -2.30
N ARG A 697 1.83 -9.47 -3.28
CA ARG A 697 2.37 -10.84 -3.23
C ARG A 697 3.88 -10.85 -3.46
N SER A 698 4.39 -10.01 -4.37
CA SER A 698 5.85 -9.89 -4.56
C SER A 698 6.57 -9.42 -3.29
N LEU A 699 5.93 -8.69 -2.37
CA LEU A 699 6.56 -8.34 -1.08
C LEU A 699 6.98 -9.56 -0.24
N ALA A 700 6.35 -10.73 -0.41
CA ALA A 700 6.71 -11.94 0.34
C ALA A 700 8.15 -12.44 0.06
N TYR A 701 8.74 -12.06 -1.08
CA TYR A 701 10.13 -12.39 -1.42
C TYR A 701 11.16 -11.44 -0.76
N LEU A 702 10.73 -10.36 -0.09
CA LEU A 702 11.61 -9.34 0.49
C LEU A 702 12.47 -9.89 1.64
N GLY A 703 13.79 -9.87 1.47
CA GLY A 703 14.76 -10.28 2.49
C GLY A 703 15.19 -9.15 3.44
N ASP A 704 15.34 -7.94 2.91
CA ASP A 704 15.85 -6.76 3.62
C ASP A 704 14.83 -5.61 3.68
N PRO A 705 14.40 -5.17 4.88
CA PRO A 705 13.54 -4.00 5.07
C PRO A 705 14.12 -2.69 4.51
N THR A 706 15.44 -2.56 4.36
CA THR A 706 16.07 -1.32 3.86
C THR A 706 15.65 -1.05 2.41
N GLY A 707 15.83 -2.02 1.51
CA GLY A 707 15.45 -1.90 0.10
C GLY A 707 13.96 -1.64 -0.15
N PHE A 708 13.06 -2.04 0.75
CA PHE A 708 11.63 -1.64 0.69
C PHE A 708 11.47 -0.11 0.80
N ASN A 709 12.22 0.55 1.68
CA ASN A 709 12.15 2.00 1.78
C ASN A 709 12.61 2.65 0.46
N HIS A 710 13.64 2.12 -0.21
CA HIS A 710 14.11 2.66 -1.49
C HIS A 710 13.17 2.38 -2.67
N LEU A 711 12.63 1.16 -2.82
CA LEU A 711 11.75 0.79 -3.95
C LEU A 711 10.30 1.25 -3.79
N VAL A 712 9.78 1.29 -2.57
CA VAL A 712 8.35 1.45 -2.31
C VAL A 712 8.05 2.83 -1.74
N ARG A 713 8.51 3.12 -0.51
CA ARG A 713 8.23 4.39 0.16
C ARG A 713 8.83 5.59 -0.57
N ASN A 714 10.12 5.56 -0.90
CA ASN A 714 10.80 6.69 -1.53
C ASN A 714 10.28 6.96 -2.95
N VAL A 715 9.88 5.93 -3.69
CA VAL A 715 9.28 6.10 -5.03
C VAL A 715 7.86 6.63 -4.93
N ARG A 716 7.04 6.16 -3.99
CA ARG A 716 5.72 6.75 -3.68
C ARG A 716 5.85 8.24 -3.37
N ASP A 717 6.75 8.61 -2.47
CA ASP A 717 7.02 10.00 -2.11
C ASP A 717 7.55 10.83 -3.30
N ALA A 718 8.34 10.23 -4.20
CA ALA A 718 8.81 10.87 -5.43
C ALA A 718 7.69 11.06 -6.48
N VAL A 719 6.72 10.14 -6.58
CA VAL A 719 5.53 10.31 -7.42
C VAL A 719 4.63 11.41 -6.87
N LEU A 720 4.39 11.46 -5.55
CA LEU A 720 3.58 12.52 -4.92
C LEU A 720 4.24 13.92 -5.04
N LYS A 721 5.57 13.96 -5.19
CA LYS A 721 6.36 15.19 -5.47
C LYS A 721 6.61 15.43 -6.96
N SER A 722 6.03 14.63 -7.85
CA SER A 722 6.20 14.80 -9.30
C SER A 722 5.33 15.91 -9.90
N GLY A 723 4.31 16.41 -9.19
CA GLY A 723 3.41 17.43 -9.75
C GLY A 723 2.52 16.91 -10.88
N LEU A 724 2.19 15.61 -10.87
CA LEU A 724 1.38 14.92 -11.89
C LEU A 724 0.04 14.45 -11.32
N SER A 725 -0.92 14.15 -12.20
CA SER A 725 -2.18 13.53 -11.83
C SER A 725 -2.04 11.99 -11.73
N ALA A 726 -1.41 11.53 -10.64
CA ALA A 726 -1.08 10.13 -10.39
C ALA A 726 -2.15 9.36 -9.57
N ALA A 727 -2.17 8.04 -9.69
CA ALA A 727 -3.01 7.10 -8.95
C ALA A 727 -2.24 5.80 -8.64
N PHE A 728 -2.66 5.07 -7.61
CA PHE A 728 -1.95 3.94 -7.02
C PHE A 728 -2.85 2.70 -6.93
N TYR A 729 -2.48 1.65 -7.65
CA TYR A 729 -3.26 0.43 -7.84
C TYR A 729 -2.49 -0.83 -7.40
N LEU A 730 -3.24 -1.88 -7.05
CA LEU A 730 -2.69 -3.24 -7.06
C LEU A 730 -2.43 -3.68 -8.51
N LEU A 731 -1.31 -4.36 -8.75
CA LEU A 731 -1.04 -4.97 -10.04
C LEU A 731 -2.09 -6.02 -10.44
N SER A 732 -2.70 -6.67 -9.45
CA SER A 732 -3.77 -7.66 -9.65
C SER A 732 -5.06 -7.04 -10.22
N ASP A 733 -5.34 -5.76 -9.98
CA ASP A 733 -6.49 -5.09 -10.58
C ASP A 733 -6.35 -4.88 -12.09
N LEU A 734 -5.13 -4.81 -12.63
CA LEU A 734 -4.89 -4.69 -14.08
C LEU A 734 -5.44 -5.91 -14.86
N ALA A 735 -5.40 -7.10 -14.27
CA ALA A 735 -5.88 -8.34 -14.88
C ALA A 735 -7.32 -8.69 -14.46
N HIS A 736 -7.68 -8.48 -13.19
CA HIS A 736 -8.98 -8.91 -12.64
C HIS A 736 -10.10 -7.84 -12.69
N ARG A 737 -9.88 -6.68 -13.33
CA ARG A 737 -10.94 -5.70 -13.62
C ARG A 737 -11.31 -5.75 -15.09
N GLU A 738 -12.60 -5.84 -15.39
CA GLU A 738 -13.09 -5.73 -16.77
C GLU A 738 -12.73 -4.35 -17.35
N VAL A 739 -13.04 -3.30 -16.59
CA VAL A 739 -12.69 -1.90 -16.90
C VAL A 739 -11.59 -1.42 -15.95
N PHE A 740 -10.40 -1.16 -16.49
CA PHE A 740 -9.29 -0.51 -15.77
C PHE A 740 -9.09 0.92 -16.31
N PRO A 741 -8.78 1.93 -15.47
CA PRO A 741 -8.54 3.30 -15.94
C PRO A 741 -7.38 3.41 -16.95
N GLU A 742 -7.64 3.98 -18.12
CA GLU A 742 -6.60 4.23 -19.13
C GLU A 742 -5.65 5.36 -18.68
N SER A 743 -4.35 5.15 -18.85
CA SER A 743 -3.26 6.04 -18.41
C SER A 743 -2.14 6.11 -19.45
N LYS A 744 -1.21 7.06 -19.27
CA LYS A 744 -0.14 7.32 -20.23
C LYS A 744 1.19 6.72 -19.76
N LEU A 745 1.50 6.87 -18.47
CA LEU A 745 2.66 6.27 -17.81
C LEU A 745 2.20 5.21 -16.80
N TYR A 746 2.81 4.03 -16.85
CA TYR A 746 2.60 2.94 -15.90
C TYR A 746 3.91 2.63 -15.16
N VAL A 747 3.91 2.72 -13.83
CA VAL A 747 5.11 2.56 -12.98
C VAL A 747 5.00 1.28 -12.16
N PHE A 748 5.89 0.32 -12.40
CA PHE A 748 5.89 -0.98 -11.74
C PHE A 748 6.97 -1.02 -10.64
N LEU A 749 6.54 -0.88 -9.38
CA LEU A 749 7.46 -0.74 -8.23
C LEU A 749 8.21 -2.02 -7.89
N ASN A 750 7.48 -3.15 -7.85
CA ASN A 750 7.98 -4.43 -7.35
C ASN A 750 7.34 -5.63 -8.08
N ALA A 751 7.11 -5.51 -9.40
CA ALA A 751 6.45 -6.51 -10.23
C ALA A 751 7.30 -7.77 -10.47
N TRP A 752 7.65 -8.51 -9.41
CA TRP A 752 8.66 -9.56 -9.42
C TRP A 752 8.11 -10.92 -9.87
N ASP A 753 6.87 -11.28 -9.53
CA ASP A 753 6.25 -12.59 -9.82
C ASP A 753 5.15 -12.48 -10.90
N MET A 754 5.56 -12.55 -12.18
CA MET A 754 4.70 -12.25 -13.34
C MET A 754 4.01 -13.49 -13.91
N ARG A 755 2.89 -13.80 -13.25
CA ARG A 755 1.92 -14.85 -13.60
C ARG A 755 1.24 -14.61 -14.97
N PRO A 756 0.71 -15.66 -15.64
CA PRO A 756 0.14 -15.57 -17.00
C PRO A 756 -0.92 -14.47 -17.18
N GLU A 757 -1.84 -14.34 -16.23
CA GLU A 757 -2.94 -13.37 -16.23
C GLU A 757 -2.42 -11.92 -16.26
N TYR A 758 -1.35 -11.62 -15.52
CA TYR A 758 -0.69 -10.31 -15.56
C TYR A 758 0.03 -10.10 -16.90
N ARG A 759 0.69 -11.12 -17.44
CA ARG A 759 1.38 -11.04 -18.76
C ARG A 759 0.38 -10.75 -19.88
N SER A 760 -0.76 -11.43 -19.91
CA SER A 760 -1.81 -11.24 -20.93
C SER A 760 -2.43 -9.84 -20.84
N ALA A 761 -2.73 -9.37 -19.62
CA ALA A 761 -3.24 -8.01 -19.40
C ALA A 761 -2.24 -6.92 -19.81
N ILE A 762 -0.95 -7.07 -19.51
CA ILE A 762 0.10 -6.13 -19.94
C ILE A 762 0.21 -6.09 -21.48
N LYS A 763 0.28 -7.24 -22.14
CA LYS A 763 0.38 -7.34 -23.61
C LYS A 763 -0.85 -6.73 -24.31
N SER A 764 -2.06 -7.04 -23.84
CA SER A 764 -3.30 -6.62 -24.50
C SER A 764 -3.73 -5.17 -24.20
N ARG A 765 -3.47 -4.66 -22.99
CA ARG A 765 -3.95 -3.33 -22.54
C ARG A 765 -2.88 -2.24 -22.62
N LEU A 766 -1.61 -2.60 -22.35
CA LEU A 766 -0.55 -1.62 -22.04
C LEU A 766 0.54 -1.49 -23.11
N GLN A 767 0.86 -2.56 -23.86
CA GLN A 767 1.88 -2.53 -24.93
C GLN A 767 1.36 -1.91 -26.24
N ARG A 768 0.74 -0.72 -26.16
CA ARG A 768 0.02 -0.05 -27.25
C ARG A 768 -0.12 1.47 -27.03
N ASP A 769 -0.73 2.15 -28.00
CA ASP A 769 -1.22 3.55 -27.92
C ASP A 769 -0.18 4.63 -27.54
N GLY A 770 1.12 4.37 -27.74
CA GLY A 770 2.23 5.25 -27.34
C GLY A 770 2.56 5.22 -25.85
N LYS A 771 1.94 4.32 -25.07
CA LYS A 771 2.09 4.22 -23.60
C LYS A 771 3.54 3.99 -23.16
N VAL A 772 3.89 4.48 -21.98
CA VAL A 772 5.22 4.32 -21.37
C VAL A 772 5.12 3.38 -20.17
N LEU A 773 5.91 2.30 -20.17
CA LEU A 773 5.98 1.31 -19.09
C LEU A 773 7.35 1.44 -18.40
N PHE A 774 7.35 1.77 -17.11
CA PHE A 774 8.56 2.00 -16.30
C PHE A 774 8.73 0.91 -15.25
N TRP A 775 9.84 0.16 -15.35
CA TRP A 775 10.13 -1.03 -14.54
C TRP A 775 11.31 -0.78 -13.60
N LEU A 776 11.10 -1.00 -12.30
CA LEU A 776 12.15 -0.87 -11.29
C LEU A 776 12.82 -2.21 -10.94
N TYR A 777 14.15 -2.15 -10.81
CA TYR A 777 15.07 -3.17 -10.28
C TYR A 777 15.10 -4.54 -10.98
N GLY A 778 13.96 -5.23 -11.07
CA GLY A 778 13.87 -6.63 -11.46
C GLY A 778 12.41 -7.04 -11.65
N ALA A 779 11.79 -6.57 -12.72
CA ALA A 779 10.46 -7.03 -13.12
C ALA A 779 10.53 -8.46 -13.72
N GLY A 780 9.52 -9.28 -13.44
CA GLY A 780 9.35 -10.63 -14.03
C GLY A 780 10.39 -11.68 -13.63
N LEU A 781 11.08 -11.51 -12.49
CA LEU A 781 12.08 -12.46 -12.00
C LEU A 781 11.51 -13.87 -11.76
N PHE A 782 10.24 -13.96 -11.37
CA PHE A 782 9.53 -15.21 -11.10
C PHE A 782 8.28 -15.37 -11.98
N ASP A 783 7.88 -16.63 -12.14
CA ASP A 783 6.63 -17.08 -12.74
C ASP A 783 6.05 -18.18 -11.82
N GLY A 784 5.00 -17.83 -11.07
CA GLY A 784 4.44 -18.69 -10.02
C GLY A 784 5.45 -19.05 -8.92
N GLY A 785 6.42 -18.17 -8.66
CA GLY A 785 7.53 -18.42 -7.73
C GLY A 785 8.68 -19.29 -8.22
N ARG A 786 8.77 -19.56 -9.53
CA ARG A 786 9.96 -20.16 -10.16
C ARG A 786 10.73 -19.08 -10.92
N GLU A 787 12.05 -19.04 -10.78
CA GLU A 787 12.92 -18.10 -11.51
C GLU A 787 12.70 -18.22 -13.04
N SER A 788 12.37 -17.11 -13.71
CA SER A 788 11.81 -17.08 -15.07
C SER A 788 12.36 -15.94 -15.94
N LEU A 789 13.66 -15.62 -15.77
CA LEU A 789 14.34 -14.51 -16.46
C LEU A 789 14.18 -14.50 -17.99
N GLU A 790 13.96 -15.65 -18.61
CA GLU A 790 13.74 -15.77 -20.07
C GLU A 790 12.41 -15.13 -20.51
N ARG A 791 11.38 -15.15 -19.66
CA ARG A 791 10.04 -14.58 -19.95
C ARG A 791 9.95 -13.06 -19.70
N VAL A 792 10.91 -12.46 -19.01
CA VAL A 792 10.95 -11.00 -18.74
C VAL A 792 10.85 -10.19 -20.02
N ARG A 793 11.53 -10.62 -21.09
CA ARG A 793 11.55 -9.94 -22.39
C ARG A 793 10.15 -9.80 -23.00
N GLU A 794 9.23 -10.72 -22.72
CA GLU A 794 7.87 -10.69 -23.30
C GLU A 794 7.01 -9.54 -22.78
N ILE A 795 7.25 -9.11 -21.54
CA ILE A 795 6.47 -8.04 -20.87
C ILE A 795 7.19 -6.69 -20.90
N THR A 796 8.53 -6.68 -20.81
CA THR A 796 9.33 -5.44 -20.78
C THR A 796 9.97 -5.10 -22.13
N GLY A 797 10.00 -6.00 -23.12
CA GLY A 797 10.84 -5.89 -24.32
C GLY A 797 12.35 -6.03 -24.05
N ILE A 798 12.77 -6.11 -22.79
CA ILE A 798 14.16 -5.99 -22.33
C ILE A 798 14.57 -7.28 -21.62
N ALA A 799 15.59 -7.97 -22.14
CA ALA A 799 16.14 -9.15 -21.47
C ALA A 799 17.02 -8.74 -20.28
N LEU A 800 16.82 -9.38 -19.12
CA LEU A 800 17.61 -9.13 -17.90
C LEU A 800 18.53 -10.32 -17.57
N ARG A 801 19.66 -10.05 -16.91
CA ARG A 801 20.54 -11.07 -16.31
C ARG A 801 21.05 -10.65 -14.93
N PRO A 802 21.37 -11.59 -14.03
CA PRO A 802 21.96 -11.27 -12.73
C PRO A 802 23.35 -10.65 -12.91
N GLN A 803 23.63 -9.58 -12.16
CA GLN A 803 24.97 -9.03 -12.03
C GLN A 803 25.93 -10.02 -11.33
N PRO A 804 27.26 -9.83 -11.47
CA PRO A 804 28.25 -10.54 -10.67
C PRO A 804 27.96 -10.44 -9.15
N PHE A 805 28.26 -11.51 -8.42
CA PHE A 805 28.06 -11.61 -6.98
C PHE A 805 28.73 -10.45 -6.21
N ASN A 806 28.02 -9.88 -5.22
CA ASN A 806 28.49 -8.74 -4.41
C ASN A 806 28.89 -7.51 -5.29
N SER A 807 28.10 -7.18 -6.31
CA SER A 807 28.22 -5.90 -7.02
C SER A 807 27.60 -4.78 -6.18
N LYS A 808 28.34 -3.69 -5.95
CA LYS A 808 27.82 -2.49 -5.27
C LYS A 808 26.79 -1.77 -6.15
N SER A 809 25.78 -1.22 -5.49
CA SER A 809 24.80 -0.30 -6.07
C SER A 809 25.44 1.01 -6.53
N GLY A 810 24.77 1.68 -7.46
CA GLY A 810 25.03 3.02 -7.95
C GLY A 810 25.16 3.06 -9.49
N THR A 811 24.34 3.87 -10.15
CA THR A 811 24.37 4.10 -11.60
C THR A 811 25.20 5.34 -11.96
N THR A 812 26.11 5.19 -12.92
CA THR A 812 26.79 6.29 -13.62
C THR A 812 26.00 6.60 -14.90
N ILE A 813 25.50 7.84 -15.00
CA ILE A 813 24.72 8.30 -16.16
C ILE A 813 25.65 8.53 -17.36
N ARG A 814 25.30 7.94 -18.52
CA ARG A 814 26.04 8.07 -19.78
C ARG A 814 25.52 9.22 -20.65
N ASN A 815 24.22 9.31 -20.85
CA ASN A 815 23.63 10.26 -21.80
C ASN A 815 22.94 11.44 -21.10
N ARG A 816 23.72 12.37 -20.53
CA ARG A 816 23.21 13.57 -19.82
C ARG A 816 22.43 14.58 -20.69
N ARG A 817 22.20 14.29 -21.98
CA ARG A 817 21.33 15.07 -22.89
C ARG A 817 20.00 14.38 -23.19
N HIS A 818 19.79 13.17 -22.66
CA HIS A 818 18.48 12.52 -22.72
C HIS A 818 17.57 13.13 -21.65
N PRO A 819 16.30 13.48 -21.92
CA PRO A 819 15.43 14.10 -20.92
C PRO A 819 15.32 13.30 -19.62
N PHE A 820 15.23 11.97 -19.72
CA PHE A 820 15.19 11.07 -18.55
C PHE A 820 16.51 11.05 -17.74
N CYS A 821 17.57 11.70 -18.20
CA CYS A 821 18.87 11.80 -17.53
C CYS A 821 19.13 13.17 -16.89
N GLU A 822 18.27 14.17 -17.12
CA GLU A 822 18.48 15.54 -16.62
C GLU A 822 18.25 15.67 -15.11
N SER A 823 17.37 14.84 -14.55
CA SER A 823 17.03 14.79 -13.12
C SER A 823 18.04 14.01 -12.25
N PHE A 824 19.21 13.65 -12.78
CA PHE A 824 20.19 12.80 -12.11
C PHE A 824 21.55 13.49 -11.97
N ASP A 825 22.15 13.34 -10.78
CA ASP A 825 23.56 13.63 -10.54
C ASP A 825 24.49 12.70 -11.32
N GLU A 826 25.78 13.06 -11.42
CA GLU A 826 26.79 12.29 -12.15
C GLU A 826 26.96 10.85 -11.66
N LYS A 827 26.62 10.61 -10.39
CA LYS A 827 26.50 9.29 -9.80
C LYS A 827 25.20 9.24 -9.03
N HIS A 828 24.34 8.32 -9.42
CA HIS A 828 23.03 8.11 -8.84
C HIS A 828 23.03 6.85 -7.96
N GLY A 829 22.26 6.84 -6.86
CA GLY A 829 22.05 5.66 -6.03
C GLY A 829 23.30 5.11 -5.34
N THR A 830 24.25 5.97 -4.97
CA THR A 830 25.53 5.55 -4.34
C THR A 830 25.45 5.34 -2.82
N ASP A 831 24.25 5.11 -2.28
CA ASP A 831 24.07 4.73 -0.88
C ASP A 831 24.67 3.33 -0.64
N ASP A 832 25.22 3.05 0.56
CA ASP A 832 25.88 1.78 0.88
C ASP A 832 24.90 0.57 1.05
N VAL A 833 23.73 0.64 0.42
CA VAL A 833 22.74 -0.47 0.34
C VAL A 833 23.25 -1.52 -0.64
N ASN A 834 23.35 -2.78 -0.20
CA ASN A 834 23.78 -3.90 -1.06
C ASN A 834 22.58 -4.67 -1.61
N LEU A 835 22.12 -4.30 -2.80
CA LEU A 835 21.01 -4.96 -3.50
C LEU A 835 21.51 -6.26 -4.13
N GLU A 836 21.58 -7.34 -3.35
CA GLU A 836 21.87 -8.67 -3.86
C GLU A 836 20.61 -9.55 -3.87
N PRO A 837 20.24 -10.21 -4.99
CA PRO A 837 20.82 -10.05 -6.33
C PRO A 837 20.54 -8.65 -6.90
N SER A 838 21.28 -8.29 -7.94
CA SER A 838 21.02 -7.12 -8.80
C SER A 838 20.97 -7.59 -10.24
N TYR A 839 20.29 -6.86 -11.14
CA TYR A 839 20.01 -7.30 -12.50
C TYR A 839 20.35 -6.22 -13.52
N PHE A 840 21.09 -6.59 -14.56
CA PHE A 840 21.45 -5.68 -15.66
C PHE A 840 20.68 -6.04 -16.93
N ALA A 841 20.43 -5.03 -17.76
CA ALA A 841 19.77 -5.21 -19.05
C ALA A 841 20.74 -5.64 -20.15
N ILE A 842 20.28 -6.50 -21.06
CA ILE A 842 20.96 -6.78 -22.33
C ILE A 842 20.40 -5.82 -23.39
N PRO A 843 21.19 -4.83 -23.86
CA PRO A 843 20.74 -3.85 -24.83
C PRO A 843 20.86 -4.43 -26.25
N GLU A 844 19.94 -5.32 -26.62
CA GLU A 844 19.81 -5.80 -28.00
C GLU A 844 19.22 -4.69 -28.88
N ASP A 845 17.98 -4.27 -28.56
CA ASP A 845 17.24 -3.22 -29.28
C ASP A 845 16.92 -2.02 -28.34
N ALA A 846 17.80 -1.72 -27.39
CA ALA A 846 17.58 -0.72 -26.34
C ALA A 846 18.72 0.30 -26.22
N SER A 847 18.36 1.58 -26.06
CA SER A 847 19.30 2.67 -25.80
C SER A 847 19.77 2.66 -24.35
N VAL A 848 21.09 2.57 -24.13
CA VAL A 848 21.69 2.64 -22.79
C VAL A 848 21.84 4.10 -22.34
N LEU A 849 21.17 4.44 -21.24
CA LEU A 849 21.22 5.77 -20.61
C LEU A 849 22.18 5.82 -19.42
N GLY A 850 22.39 4.69 -18.73
CA GLY A 850 23.30 4.58 -17.58
C GLY A 850 23.78 3.15 -17.35
N GLU A 851 24.93 3.05 -16.67
CA GLU A 851 25.62 1.79 -16.35
C GLU A 851 25.92 1.71 -14.85
N TYR A 852 25.95 0.49 -14.30
CA TYR A 852 26.40 0.23 -12.92
C TYR A 852 27.86 0.66 -12.73
N THR A 853 28.10 1.49 -11.72
CA THR A 853 29.37 2.21 -11.49
C THR A 853 30.55 1.28 -11.21
N GLN A 854 30.31 0.08 -10.67
CA GLN A 854 31.35 -0.93 -10.43
C GLN A 854 31.60 -1.85 -11.63
N THR A 855 30.56 -2.22 -12.38
CA THR A 855 30.62 -3.33 -13.35
C THR A 855 30.63 -2.88 -14.81
N GLY A 856 30.18 -1.65 -15.11
CA GLY A 856 30.00 -1.16 -16.48
C GLY A 856 28.83 -1.83 -17.23
N LEU A 857 27.96 -2.54 -16.51
CA LEU A 857 26.81 -3.23 -17.10
C LEU A 857 25.60 -2.28 -17.18
N PRO A 858 24.77 -2.34 -18.24
CA PRO A 858 23.62 -1.44 -18.39
C PRO A 858 22.61 -1.54 -17.24
N SER A 859 22.44 -0.43 -16.51
CA SER A 859 21.54 -0.30 -15.37
C SER A 859 20.31 0.56 -15.67
N PHE A 860 20.40 1.46 -16.65
CA PHE A 860 19.30 2.32 -17.06
C PHE A 860 19.20 2.29 -18.59
N VAL A 861 18.08 1.76 -19.12
CA VAL A 861 17.87 1.58 -20.57
C VAL A 861 16.45 1.95 -20.99
N VAL A 862 16.30 2.33 -22.26
CA VAL A 862 15.01 2.60 -22.92
C VAL A 862 14.90 1.72 -24.17
N HIS A 863 13.81 0.97 -24.30
CA HIS A 863 13.44 0.25 -25.51
C HIS A 863 12.19 0.89 -26.14
N GLU A 864 12.28 1.26 -27.41
CA GLU A 864 11.18 1.85 -28.17
C GLU A 864 10.59 0.81 -29.13
N SER A 865 9.39 0.31 -28.83
CA SER A 865 8.66 -0.58 -29.74
C SER A 865 7.92 0.27 -30.77
N ARG A 866 8.24 0.10 -32.07
CA ARG A 866 7.73 0.94 -33.18
C ARG A 866 7.30 0.06 -34.35
N HIS A 867 6.01 0.02 -34.61
CA HIS A 867 5.35 -0.84 -35.59
C HIS A 867 4.96 -0.04 -36.83
N ALA A 868 5.90 0.07 -37.79
CA ALA A 868 5.78 0.94 -38.98
C ALA A 868 4.57 0.70 -39.91
N ARG A 869 3.75 -0.34 -39.67
CA ARG A 869 2.47 -0.59 -40.36
C ARG A 869 1.25 -0.36 -39.46
N GLU A 870 1.43 -0.45 -38.15
CA GLU A 870 0.37 -0.53 -37.14
C GLU A 870 0.76 0.36 -35.93
N PRO A 871 0.83 1.70 -36.07
CA PRO A 871 1.37 2.58 -35.01
C PRO A 871 0.56 2.61 -33.72
N HIS A 872 -0.64 2.00 -33.70
CA HIS A 872 -1.41 1.77 -32.49
C HIS A 872 -0.75 0.72 -31.57
N LEU A 873 0.19 -0.07 -32.08
CA LEU A 873 1.04 -0.99 -31.30
C LEU A 873 2.38 -0.36 -30.91
N ASP A 874 2.58 0.95 -31.10
CA ASP A 874 3.77 1.64 -30.59
C ASP A 874 3.68 1.79 -29.08
N TRP A 875 4.77 1.53 -28.35
CA TRP A 875 4.88 1.75 -26.90
C TRP A 875 6.36 1.88 -26.49
N THR A 876 6.63 2.37 -25.28
CA THR A 876 8.00 2.59 -24.81
C THR A 876 8.22 1.92 -23.47
N SER A 877 9.29 1.13 -23.37
CA SER A 877 9.71 0.48 -22.14
C SER A 877 10.93 1.17 -21.55
N VAL A 878 10.94 1.40 -20.25
CA VAL A 878 12.07 1.99 -19.52
C VAL A 878 12.39 1.10 -18.33
N PHE A 879 13.65 0.66 -18.22
CA PHE A 879 14.12 -0.16 -17.09
C PHE A 879 15.19 0.60 -16.32
N LEU A 880 15.00 0.72 -15.00
CA LEU A 880 16.00 1.26 -14.07
C LEU A 880 16.29 0.21 -12.99
N GLY A 881 17.47 -0.41 -13.09
CA GLY A 881 18.00 -1.43 -12.17
C GLY A 881 18.48 -0.90 -10.81
N GLU A 882 18.29 0.39 -10.53
CA GLU A 882 18.61 1.04 -9.25
C GLU A 882 17.33 1.63 -8.61
N PRO A 883 16.93 1.19 -7.40
CA PRO A 883 15.71 1.62 -6.72
C PRO A 883 15.46 3.12 -6.52
N PRO A 884 16.46 3.98 -6.23
CA PRO A 884 16.15 5.38 -5.90
C PRO A 884 15.62 6.12 -7.13
N VAL A 885 14.45 6.75 -7.03
CA VAL A 885 13.85 7.48 -8.16
C VAL A 885 13.68 8.96 -7.79
N PRO A 886 14.27 9.91 -8.55
CA PRO A 886 13.98 11.33 -8.37
C PRO A 886 12.61 11.68 -8.97
N ALA A 887 11.86 12.59 -8.33
CA ALA A 887 10.57 13.08 -8.83
C ALA A 887 10.66 13.65 -10.27
N GLY A 888 11.81 14.25 -10.62
CA GLY A 888 12.10 14.72 -11.98
C GLY A 888 12.15 13.62 -13.05
N LEU A 889 12.49 12.36 -12.70
CA LEU A 889 12.41 11.25 -13.66
C LEU A 889 10.95 10.91 -13.95
N ILE A 890 10.11 10.83 -12.91
CA ILE A 890 8.68 10.58 -13.07
C ILE A 890 8.04 11.68 -13.94
N ARG A 891 8.40 12.96 -13.72
CA ARG A 891 8.01 14.07 -14.62
C ARG A 891 8.46 13.83 -16.06
N ALA A 892 9.74 13.57 -16.30
CA ALA A 892 10.27 13.41 -17.66
C ALA A 892 9.66 12.22 -18.41
N LEU A 893 9.41 11.10 -17.74
CA LEU A 893 8.72 9.93 -18.28
C LEU A 893 7.26 10.25 -18.65
N ALA A 894 6.55 10.94 -17.76
CA ALA A 894 5.15 11.30 -17.98
C ALA A 894 5.01 12.34 -19.09
N GLN A 895 5.92 13.32 -19.19
CA GLN A 895 5.97 14.27 -20.29
C GLN A 895 6.21 13.59 -21.65
N ALA A 896 7.10 12.59 -21.71
CA ALA A 896 7.28 11.80 -22.92
C ALA A 896 6.04 10.96 -23.29
N ALA A 897 5.23 10.58 -22.30
CA ALA A 897 3.93 9.94 -22.48
C ALA A 897 2.78 10.93 -22.80
N GLY A 898 3.02 12.25 -22.82
CA GLY A 898 1.99 13.26 -23.06
C GLY A 898 1.08 13.59 -21.85
N ALA A 899 1.55 13.34 -20.63
CA ALA A 899 0.90 13.78 -19.39
C ALA A 899 1.03 15.29 -19.17
N HIS A 900 0.10 15.88 -18.40
CA HIS A 900 0.18 17.29 -18.00
C HIS A 900 0.93 17.43 -16.67
N VAL A 901 1.96 18.29 -16.65
CA VAL A 901 2.72 18.62 -15.44
C VAL A 901 2.11 19.87 -14.79
N TRP A 902 1.52 19.69 -13.62
CA TRP A 902 0.89 20.75 -12.84
C TRP A 902 1.90 21.54 -12.01
N SER A 903 2.95 20.89 -11.51
CA SER A 903 4.09 21.53 -10.80
C SER A 903 5.43 20.99 -11.31
N PHE A 904 6.38 21.89 -11.53
CA PHE A 904 7.78 21.55 -11.84
C PHE A 904 8.69 21.54 -10.59
N GLY A 905 8.21 22.02 -9.45
CA GLY A 905 8.89 21.92 -8.15
C GLY A 905 8.54 20.63 -7.43
N ASP A 906 9.46 20.13 -6.60
CA ASP A 906 9.34 18.87 -5.83
C ASP A 906 8.47 18.99 -4.57
N ASP A 907 7.41 19.81 -4.66
CA ASP A 907 6.37 19.95 -3.65
C ASP A 907 5.29 18.89 -3.81
N VAL A 908 4.55 18.62 -2.74
CA VAL A 908 3.53 17.57 -2.73
C VAL A 908 2.25 18.07 -3.41
N VAL A 909 1.76 17.32 -4.39
CA VAL A 909 0.66 17.72 -5.26
C VAL A 909 -0.32 16.57 -5.45
N HIS A 910 -1.60 16.82 -5.14
CA HIS A 910 -2.71 15.91 -5.39
C HIS A 910 -3.66 16.56 -6.41
N VAL A 911 -3.90 15.91 -7.55
CA VAL A 911 -4.73 16.47 -8.63
C VAL A 911 -5.67 15.44 -9.20
N ARG A 912 -6.97 15.75 -9.12
CA ARG A 912 -8.01 15.14 -9.94
C ARG A 912 -9.05 16.22 -10.24
N PRO A 913 -9.13 16.74 -11.48
CA PRO A 913 -10.11 17.75 -11.83
C PRO A 913 -11.52 17.36 -11.38
N PRO A 914 -12.29 18.29 -10.78
CA PRO A 914 -12.03 19.72 -10.72
C PRO A 914 -11.12 20.19 -9.56
N PHE A 915 -10.43 19.33 -8.80
CA PHE A 915 -9.60 19.75 -7.66
C PHE A 915 -8.08 19.61 -7.88
N LEU A 916 -7.33 20.60 -7.37
CA LEU A 916 -5.87 20.60 -7.20
C LEU A 916 -5.53 21.04 -5.78
N THR A 917 -4.78 20.21 -5.05
CA THR A 917 -4.20 20.54 -3.75
C THR A 917 -2.67 20.56 -3.86
N PHE A 918 -2.07 21.63 -3.36
CA PHE A 918 -0.63 21.87 -3.29
C PHE A 918 -0.19 21.99 -1.83
N HIS A 919 0.83 21.25 -1.41
CA HIS A 919 1.40 21.34 -0.06
C HIS A 919 2.90 21.66 -0.13
N ALA A 920 3.27 22.79 0.46
CA ALA A 920 4.57 23.43 0.27
C ALA A 920 5.68 22.77 1.11
N THR A 921 6.70 22.20 0.47
CA THR A 921 7.88 21.67 1.16
C THR A 921 8.81 22.76 1.71
N SER A 922 8.75 23.96 1.13
CA SER A 922 9.65 25.08 1.43
C SER A 922 9.01 26.42 1.05
N SER A 923 9.33 27.48 1.79
CA SER A 923 8.85 28.83 1.48
C SER A 923 9.45 29.37 0.18
N GLY A 924 8.69 30.21 -0.55
CA GLY A 924 9.19 30.90 -1.74
C GLY A 924 8.11 31.11 -2.81
N PRO A 925 8.47 31.79 -3.92
CA PRO A 925 7.58 31.84 -5.08
C PRO A 925 7.30 30.44 -5.61
N ARG A 926 6.08 30.23 -6.12
CA ARG A 926 5.61 29.00 -6.76
C ARG A 926 4.85 29.30 -8.03
N THR A 927 4.79 28.31 -8.91
CA THR A 927 4.09 28.42 -10.19
C THR A 927 3.49 27.07 -10.53
N LEU A 928 2.17 27.04 -10.72
CA LEU A 928 1.43 25.88 -11.19
C LEU A 928 1.00 26.12 -12.63
N ALA A 929 1.08 25.10 -13.48
CA ALA A 929 0.68 25.16 -14.87
C ALA A 929 -0.73 24.55 -15.06
N LEU A 930 -1.62 25.31 -15.68
CA LEU A 930 -2.97 24.88 -16.04
C LEU A 930 -3.04 24.46 -17.53
N PRO A 931 -3.99 23.59 -17.91
CA PRO A 931 -4.32 23.34 -19.31
C PRO A 931 -4.90 24.58 -20.02
N ASP A 932 -4.96 24.53 -21.35
CA ASP A 932 -5.44 25.64 -22.19
C ASP A 932 -6.88 26.05 -21.85
N LYS A 933 -7.09 27.34 -21.56
CA LYS A 933 -8.38 27.97 -21.20
C LYS A 933 -8.99 27.48 -19.87
N TRP A 934 -8.20 26.83 -19.02
CA TRP A 934 -8.62 26.52 -17.66
C TRP A 934 -8.36 27.70 -16.73
N SER A 935 -9.28 27.93 -15.80
CA SER A 935 -9.18 28.92 -14.74
C SER A 935 -9.12 28.26 -13.36
N ALA A 936 -8.79 29.05 -12.34
CA ALA A 936 -8.62 28.59 -10.98
C ALA A 936 -9.35 29.46 -9.94
N TYR A 937 -10.00 28.80 -8.99
CA TYR A 937 -10.68 29.40 -7.84
C TYR A 937 -10.04 28.86 -6.56
N ASP A 938 -9.58 29.74 -5.69
CA ASP A 938 -9.01 29.40 -4.37
C ASP A 938 -10.15 29.05 -3.41
N VAL A 939 -10.17 27.81 -2.92
CA VAL A 939 -11.20 27.27 -2.03
C VAL A 939 -11.06 27.80 -0.60
N LEU A 940 -9.86 28.23 -0.21
CA LEU A 940 -9.56 28.71 1.15
C LEU A 940 -9.76 30.22 1.28
N ASN A 941 -9.52 30.97 0.20
CA ASN A 941 -9.69 32.43 0.11
C ASN A 941 -10.96 32.83 -0.66
N GLU A 942 -11.84 31.89 -0.98
CA GLU A 942 -13.14 32.06 -1.69
C GLU A 942 -13.09 33.02 -2.90
N SER A 943 -12.03 32.95 -3.72
CA SER A 943 -11.77 33.95 -4.76
C SER A 943 -11.09 33.41 -6.03
N TRP A 944 -11.38 34.07 -7.15
CA TRP A 944 -10.74 33.80 -8.43
C TRP A 944 -9.27 34.20 -8.41
N VAL A 945 -8.40 33.29 -8.84
CA VAL A 945 -6.95 33.49 -8.85
C VAL A 945 -6.54 34.29 -10.09
N ALA A 946 -5.55 35.17 -9.96
CA ALA A 946 -5.00 35.90 -11.09
C ALA A 946 -4.12 34.99 -11.97
N GLU A 947 -4.66 34.59 -13.13
CA GLU A 947 -4.00 33.73 -14.10
C GLU A 947 -3.09 34.53 -15.06
N ASP A 948 -1.78 34.28 -15.05
CA ASP A 948 -0.91 34.73 -16.14
C ASP A 948 -0.91 33.66 -17.25
N SER A 949 -1.77 33.89 -18.25
CA SER A 949 -1.89 33.13 -19.49
C SER A 949 -2.33 31.66 -19.36
N ARG A 950 -1.58 30.86 -18.59
CA ARG A 950 -1.82 29.44 -18.23
C ARG A 950 -1.20 29.08 -16.88
N GLN A 951 -0.84 30.07 -16.06
CA GLN A 951 -0.06 29.87 -14.84
C GLN A 951 -0.69 30.58 -13.64
N ILE A 952 -0.84 29.83 -12.54
CA ILE A 952 -1.07 30.38 -11.21
C ILE A 952 0.29 30.71 -10.62
N ARG A 953 0.51 31.93 -10.12
CA ARG A 953 1.73 32.30 -9.37
C ARG A 953 1.38 32.89 -8.01
N PHE A 954 2.02 32.36 -6.96
CA PHE A 954 1.81 32.77 -5.57
C PHE A 954 3.10 32.59 -4.76
N HIS A 955 3.12 33.07 -3.52
CA HIS A 955 4.20 32.83 -2.57
C HIS A 955 3.75 31.80 -1.54
N ALA A 956 4.37 30.63 -1.54
CA ALA A 956 4.09 29.58 -0.56
C ALA A 956 4.93 29.76 0.71
N ILE A 957 4.41 29.29 1.84
CA ILE A 957 5.13 29.21 3.12
C ILE A 957 5.35 27.72 3.44
N ALA A 958 6.55 27.35 3.90
CA ALA A 958 6.88 25.97 4.26
C ALA A 958 5.82 25.35 5.18
N GLY A 959 5.28 24.21 4.77
CA GLY A 959 4.24 23.46 5.48
C GLY A 959 2.81 23.97 5.34
N THR A 960 2.55 25.01 4.54
CA THR A 960 1.19 25.44 4.21
C THR A 960 0.59 24.64 3.06
N THR A 961 -0.74 24.55 3.04
CA THR A 961 -1.52 23.92 1.96
C THR A 961 -2.35 24.98 1.24
N SER A 962 -2.50 24.84 -0.08
CA SER A 962 -3.41 25.63 -0.90
C SER A 962 -4.29 24.67 -1.70
N VAL A 963 -5.60 24.94 -1.75
CA VAL A 963 -6.59 24.10 -2.43
C VAL A 963 -7.32 24.95 -3.46
N PHE A 964 -7.33 24.48 -4.71
CA PHE A 964 -7.91 25.17 -5.84
C PHE A 964 -8.92 24.28 -6.55
N MET A 965 -10.05 24.85 -6.95
CA MET A 965 -10.87 24.29 -8.02
C MET A 965 -10.30 24.75 -9.37
N VAL A 966 -10.08 23.81 -10.30
CA VAL A 966 -9.42 24.01 -11.60
C VAL A 966 -10.22 23.34 -12.72
N GLY A 967 -10.50 24.08 -13.79
CA GLY A 967 -11.37 23.63 -14.88
C GLY A 967 -11.74 24.77 -15.84
N PRO A 968 -12.59 24.52 -16.85
CA PRO A 968 -13.18 25.60 -17.65
C PRO A 968 -14.01 26.52 -16.75
N ARG A 969 -13.84 27.84 -16.90
CA ARG A 969 -14.41 28.83 -15.98
C ARG A 969 -15.93 28.71 -15.79
N HIS A 970 -16.67 28.45 -16.86
CA HIS A 970 -18.14 28.32 -16.82
C HIS A 970 -18.59 27.15 -15.94
N ASP A 971 -17.93 26.01 -16.07
CA ASP A 971 -18.25 24.78 -15.34
C ASP A 971 -17.99 24.98 -13.84
N LEU A 972 -16.87 25.63 -13.50
CA LEU A 972 -16.57 26.05 -12.12
C LEU A 972 -17.59 27.08 -11.59
N GLU A 973 -18.00 28.07 -12.39
CA GLU A 973 -19.03 29.04 -12.03
C GLU A 973 -20.40 28.38 -11.78
N ALA A 974 -20.72 27.27 -12.45
CA ALA A 974 -21.90 26.46 -12.17
C ALA A 974 -21.79 25.73 -10.82
N MET A 975 -20.71 24.96 -10.60
CA MET A 975 -20.45 24.24 -9.34
C MET A 975 -20.36 25.17 -8.11
N LEU A 976 -19.95 26.43 -8.31
CA LEU A 976 -19.92 27.44 -7.26
C LEU A 976 -21.33 27.90 -6.82
N VAL A 977 -22.36 27.68 -7.66
CA VAL A 977 -23.75 28.11 -7.46
C VAL A 977 -24.71 26.92 -7.19
N THR A 978 -24.31 25.67 -7.49
CA THR A 978 -25.05 24.46 -7.12
C THR A 978 -25.38 24.45 -5.62
N ASP A 979 -26.64 24.19 -5.27
CA ASP A 979 -27.06 23.93 -3.89
C ASP A 979 -26.59 22.53 -3.47
N PRO A 980 -25.69 22.38 -2.45
CA PRO A 980 -25.21 21.09 -2.00
C PRO A 980 -26.33 20.11 -1.62
N ALA A 981 -27.48 20.59 -1.15
CA ALA A 981 -28.62 19.73 -0.79
C ALA A 981 -29.16 18.92 -1.99
N THR A 982 -29.02 19.44 -3.21
CA THR A 982 -29.45 18.73 -4.44
C THR A 982 -28.53 17.57 -4.82
N VAL A 983 -27.25 17.65 -4.45
CA VAL A 983 -26.23 16.62 -4.70
C VAL A 983 -26.28 15.51 -3.65
N LEU A 984 -26.83 15.80 -2.46
CA LEU A 984 -26.91 14.87 -1.33
C LEU A 984 -28.09 13.87 -1.38
N HIS A 985 -28.94 13.94 -2.40
CA HIS A 985 -30.07 13.02 -2.58
C HIS A 985 -29.92 12.20 -3.87
N MET A 986 -30.18 10.89 -3.80
CA MET A 986 -29.99 9.97 -4.92
C MET A 986 -31.23 9.11 -5.15
N GLU A 987 -32.01 9.46 -6.19
CA GLU A 987 -33.32 8.85 -6.49
C GLU A 987 -33.28 7.33 -6.67
N GLN A 988 -32.19 6.79 -7.21
CA GLN A 988 -32.00 5.35 -7.44
C GLN A 988 -30.61 4.91 -7.00
N LEU A 989 -30.55 3.81 -6.26
CA LEU A 989 -29.30 3.16 -5.88
C LEU A 989 -28.72 2.42 -7.10
N PRO A 990 -27.45 2.66 -7.49
CA PRO A 990 -26.84 1.96 -8.61
C PRO A 990 -26.51 0.51 -8.22
N GLU A 991 -26.71 -0.42 -9.14
CA GLU A 991 -26.43 -1.84 -8.90
C GLU A 991 -24.94 -2.09 -8.58
N GLN A 992 -24.68 -2.93 -7.57
CA GLN A 992 -23.33 -3.39 -7.26
C GLN A 992 -22.84 -4.35 -8.34
N ARG A 993 -21.83 -3.93 -9.11
CA ARG A 993 -21.26 -4.73 -10.21
C ARG A 993 -20.76 -6.09 -9.72
N ALA A 994 -21.12 -7.16 -10.44
CA ALA A 994 -20.71 -8.51 -10.07
C ALA A 994 -19.17 -8.71 -10.05
N ASP A 995 -18.45 -8.01 -10.93
CA ASP A 995 -16.98 -8.07 -11.02
C ASP A 995 -16.28 -7.56 -9.74
N THR A 996 -16.91 -6.69 -8.94
CA THR A 996 -16.30 -6.18 -7.70
C THR A 996 -16.39 -7.16 -6.53
N LEU A 997 -17.34 -8.11 -6.55
CA LEU A 997 -17.72 -8.92 -5.39
C LEU A 997 -17.68 -10.45 -5.60
N SER A 998 -17.20 -10.92 -6.76
CA SER A 998 -17.19 -12.35 -7.09
C SER A 998 -16.21 -13.15 -6.21
N GLN A 999 -16.73 -13.87 -5.21
CA GLN A 999 -15.93 -14.78 -4.39
C GLN A 999 -15.47 -16.02 -5.17
N ASP A 1000 -14.24 -16.00 -5.66
CA ASP A 1000 -13.41 -17.20 -5.68
C ASP A 1000 -12.03 -16.89 -5.05
N GLN A 1001 -11.92 -17.15 -3.75
CA GLN A 1001 -10.68 -16.94 -2.99
C GLN A 1001 -9.59 -17.99 -3.30
N LEU A 1002 -9.94 -19.08 -4.00
CA LEU A 1002 -9.00 -20.12 -4.41
C LEU A 1002 -8.31 -19.74 -5.73
N ASN A 1003 -9.04 -19.18 -6.68
CA ASN A 1003 -8.51 -18.79 -7.99
C ASN A 1003 -7.58 -17.55 -7.98
N PHE A 1004 -7.61 -16.73 -6.93
CA PHE A 1004 -6.72 -15.56 -6.81
C PHE A 1004 -5.23 -15.91 -6.60
N ASP A 1005 -4.91 -17.17 -6.27
CA ASP A 1005 -3.54 -17.70 -6.28
C ASP A 1005 -3.52 -18.97 -7.15
N ILE A 1006 -3.21 -18.84 -8.44
CA ILE A 1006 -3.10 -19.97 -9.37
C ILE A 1006 -2.31 -21.12 -8.70
N PRO A 1007 -2.93 -22.31 -8.51
CA PRO A 1007 -2.26 -23.48 -7.94
C PRO A 1007 -0.97 -23.76 -8.71
N ILE A 1008 0.12 -24.13 -8.04
CA ILE A 1008 1.38 -24.41 -8.77
C ILE A 1008 1.13 -25.63 -9.66
N ILE A 1009 1.00 -25.37 -10.96
CA ILE A 1009 0.63 -26.32 -12.01
C ILE A 1009 1.54 -27.56 -11.92
N LYS A 1010 0.96 -28.75 -12.14
CA LYS A 1010 1.68 -30.00 -11.90
C LYS A 1010 2.90 -30.09 -12.82
N LEU A 1011 3.93 -30.79 -12.33
CA LEU A 1011 5.22 -30.86 -13.00
C LEU A 1011 5.18 -31.57 -14.37
N ASP A 1012 4.14 -32.34 -14.66
CA ASP A 1012 3.87 -32.99 -15.95
C ASP A 1012 3.06 -32.10 -16.90
N GLU A 1013 2.05 -31.38 -16.40
CA GLU A 1013 1.34 -30.32 -17.14
C GLU A 1013 2.32 -29.23 -17.61
N TRP A 1014 3.22 -28.77 -16.73
CA TRP A 1014 4.23 -27.75 -17.04
C TRP A 1014 5.32 -28.20 -18.04
N MET A 1015 5.36 -29.49 -18.41
CA MET A 1015 6.26 -30.02 -19.45
C MET A 1015 5.65 -29.95 -20.86
N VAL A 1016 4.39 -29.53 -20.98
CA VAL A 1016 3.65 -29.31 -22.25
C VAL A 1016 3.38 -27.81 -22.39
N GLY A 1017 4.46 -27.02 -22.55
CA GLY A 1017 4.46 -25.55 -22.49
C GLY A 1017 3.80 -24.81 -23.66
N GLU A 1018 2.65 -25.30 -24.13
CA GLU A 1018 1.73 -24.63 -25.06
C GLU A 1018 0.32 -24.56 -24.42
N GLU A 1019 -0.15 -25.66 -23.81
CA GLU A 1019 -1.49 -25.78 -23.19
C GLU A 1019 -1.70 -24.83 -21.98
N GLY A 1020 -0.63 -24.37 -21.32
CA GLY A 1020 -0.71 -23.56 -20.09
C GLY A 1020 -1.11 -22.10 -20.30
N ASP A 1021 -0.80 -21.51 -21.47
CA ASP A 1021 -1.28 -20.18 -21.83
C ASP A 1021 -2.65 -20.30 -22.57
N GLU A 1022 -2.90 -21.38 -23.32
CA GLU A 1022 -4.25 -21.69 -23.88
C GLU A 1022 -5.32 -21.81 -22.77
N ILE A 1023 -5.01 -22.45 -21.63
CA ILE A 1023 -5.93 -22.51 -20.48
C ILE A 1023 -6.19 -21.12 -19.85
N ALA A 1024 -5.21 -20.21 -19.88
CA ALA A 1024 -5.38 -18.86 -19.36
C ALA A 1024 -6.30 -18.03 -20.27
N ASP A 1025 -6.18 -18.20 -21.59
CA ASP A 1025 -7.07 -17.56 -22.58
C ASP A 1025 -8.48 -18.22 -22.59
N ASP A 1026 -8.58 -19.55 -22.41
CA ASP A 1026 -9.86 -20.28 -22.27
C ASP A 1026 -10.67 -19.80 -21.05
N ILE A 1027 -9.99 -19.44 -19.95
CA ILE A 1027 -10.60 -18.84 -18.74
C ILE A 1027 -11.04 -17.38 -18.99
N PHE A 1028 -10.58 -16.74 -20.07
CA PHE A 1028 -10.81 -15.32 -20.39
C PHE A 1028 -11.83 -15.07 -21.52
N PHE A 1029 -12.58 -16.07 -21.98
CA PHE A 1029 -13.58 -15.88 -23.04
C PHE A 1029 -14.88 -15.18 -22.60
N TRP A 1030 -14.79 -13.84 -22.60
CA TRP A 1030 -15.84 -12.85 -22.89
C TRP A 1030 -17.09 -12.78 -21.97
N PRO A 1031 -17.69 -11.58 -21.81
CA PRO A 1031 -18.93 -11.44 -21.07
C PRO A 1031 -20.08 -12.17 -21.78
N LYS A 1032 -21.04 -12.66 -21.00
CA LYS A 1032 -22.33 -13.11 -21.55
C LYS A 1032 -23.04 -11.92 -22.18
N ILE A 1033 -23.18 -11.96 -23.50
CA ILE A 1033 -24.21 -11.18 -24.19
C ILE A 1033 -25.55 -11.85 -23.86
N ASP A 1034 -26.52 -11.09 -23.37
CA ASP A 1034 -27.86 -11.64 -23.11
C ASP A 1034 -28.53 -12.07 -24.42
N GLU A 1035 -28.82 -13.37 -24.55
CA GLU A 1035 -29.61 -13.94 -25.65
C GLU A 1035 -31.10 -13.59 -25.48
N ALA A 1036 -31.42 -12.30 -25.61
CA ALA A 1036 -32.76 -11.74 -25.39
C ALA A 1036 -33.19 -10.72 -26.48
N ALA A 1037 -32.56 -10.74 -27.66
CA ALA A 1037 -32.86 -9.81 -28.77
C ALA A 1037 -32.59 -10.41 -30.17
N ALA A 1038 -33.21 -11.54 -30.51
CA ALA A 1038 -32.99 -12.23 -31.79
C ALA A 1038 -34.24 -12.92 -32.40
N GLU A 1039 -35.44 -12.33 -32.26
CA GLU A 1039 -36.63 -12.73 -33.04
C GLU A 1039 -37.02 -11.65 -34.05
N ALA A 1040 -36.46 -11.73 -35.26
CA ALA A 1040 -36.92 -10.99 -36.45
C ALA A 1040 -36.40 -11.67 -37.73
N GLU A 1041 -37.24 -12.50 -38.35
CA GLU A 1041 -37.09 -12.96 -39.75
C GLU A 1041 -37.04 -11.75 -40.71
N PRO A 1042 -36.38 -11.87 -41.87
CA PRO A 1042 -37.22 -12.09 -43.06
C PRO A 1042 -36.69 -13.11 -44.08
N GLU A 1043 -37.60 -14.02 -44.43
CA GLU A 1043 -37.86 -14.74 -45.68
C GLU A 1043 -36.88 -14.60 -46.89
N ASP A 1044 -36.51 -15.78 -47.42
CA ASP A 1044 -36.28 -16.17 -48.82
C ASP A 1044 -35.48 -15.29 -49.81
N ASP A 1045 -34.49 -15.91 -50.50
CA ASP A 1045 -34.76 -16.34 -51.89
C ASP A 1045 -33.79 -17.44 -52.44
N SER A 1046 -34.37 -18.50 -53.00
CA SER A 1046 -33.81 -19.44 -54.02
C SER A 1046 -32.57 -20.34 -53.77
N GLU A 1047 -32.77 -21.65 -54.01
CA GLU A 1047 -31.98 -22.61 -54.85
C GLU A 1047 -30.42 -22.73 -54.73
N SER A 1048 -29.79 -23.92 -54.80
CA SER A 1048 -30.24 -25.32 -54.89
C SER A 1048 -29.09 -26.34 -54.65
N ASP A 1049 -29.45 -27.62 -54.49
CA ASP A 1049 -28.69 -28.85 -54.84
C ASP A 1049 -27.30 -29.20 -54.23
N ASP A 1050 -27.38 -29.93 -53.11
CA ASP A 1050 -27.18 -31.41 -53.07
C ASP A 1050 -25.91 -32.08 -52.45
N ALA A 1051 -26.22 -33.18 -51.75
CA ALA A 1051 -25.46 -34.40 -51.47
C ALA A 1051 -23.97 -34.41 -50.99
N SER A 1052 -23.84 -34.70 -49.68
CA SER A 1052 -23.11 -35.90 -49.19
C SER A 1052 -21.56 -35.90 -49.19
N GLN A 1053 -20.82 -36.77 -48.47
CA GLN A 1053 -21.11 -37.61 -47.29
C GLN A 1053 -19.82 -37.91 -46.48
N THR A 1054 -19.97 -38.13 -45.18
CA THR A 1054 -19.11 -38.88 -44.22
C THR A 1054 -17.76 -39.49 -44.67
N GLY A 1055 -16.65 -39.23 -43.94
CA GLY A 1055 -15.30 -39.76 -44.31
C GLY A 1055 -14.24 -39.98 -43.20
N ARG A 1056 -14.59 -40.56 -42.03
CA ARG A 1056 -13.68 -40.80 -40.87
C ARG A 1056 -12.26 -41.36 -41.16
N ARG A 1057 -11.25 -40.76 -40.50
CA ARG A 1057 -10.04 -41.39 -39.87
C ARG A 1057 -9.08 -42.25 -40.73
N ARG A 1058 -7.79 -41.84 -40.84
CA ARG A 1058 -6.68 -42.39 -39.99
C ARG A 1058 -5.28 -41.78 -40.25
N ARG A 1059 -4.51 -41.58 -39.16
CA ARG A 1059 -3.05 -41.29 -39.15
C ARG A 1059 -2.23 -42.43 -39.77
N ARG A 1060 -1.11 -42.11 -40.46
CA ARG A 1060 0.12 -42.95 -40.42
C ARG A 1060 1.42 -42.19 -40.77
N ARG A 1061 2.40 -42.23 -39.85
CA ARG A 1061 3.78 -41.72 -40.06
C ARG A 1061 4.63 -42.70 -40.90
N ARG A 1062 5.39 -42.19 -41.88
CA ARG A 1062 6.71 -42.67 -42.33
C ARG A 1062 7.41 -41.57 -43.17
N LYS A 1063 8.71 -41.54 -43.46
CA LYS A 1063 9.94 -41.84 -42.67
C LYS A 1063 11.19 -41.48 -43.53
N LYS A 1064 11.71 -40.27 -43.37
CA LYS A 1064 13.15 -39.88 -43.44
C LYS A 1064 14.09 -40.68 -44.38
N ARG A 1065 14.47 -40.11 -45.54
CA ARG A 1065 15.86 -40.00 -46.10
C ARG A 1065 15.89 -39.42 -47.54
N GLY A 1066 16.90 -38.61 -47.82
CA GLY A 1066 17.29 -38.04 -49.13
C GLY A 1066 18.43 -37.03 -48.91
N ASN A 1067 19.39 -36.90 -49.84
CA ASN A 1067 20.59 -36.06 -49.63
C ASN A 1067 21.20 -35.54 -50.95
N GLY A 1068 21.78 -34.33 -50.91
CA GLY A 1068 22.54 -33.69 -51.99
C GLY A 1068 22.22 -32.19 -52.11
N GLY A 1069 23.14 -31.29 -52.48
CA GLY A 1069 24.58 -31.45 -52.69
C GLY A 1069 25.16 -30.55 -53.79
N GLY A 1070 25.98 -29.56 -53.42
CA GLY A 1070 26.61 -28.53 -54.29
C GLY A 1070 26.45 -27.14 -53.66
N GLU A 1071 27.51 -26.41 -53.28
CA GLU A 1071 28.54 -25.71 -54.08
C GLU A 1071 28.02 -24.40 -54.75
N ARG A 1072 28.68 -23.23 -54.66
CA ARG A 1072 29.94 -22.85 -53.98
C ARG A 1072 30.09 -21.31 -53.85
N ALA A 1073 31.17 -20.84 -53.18
CA ALA A 1073 31.72 -19.48 -53.15
C ALA A 1073 30.98 -18.36 -52.38
N GLU A 1074 31.64 -17.37 -51.75
CA GLU A 1074 32.78 -17.28 -50.79
C GLU A 1074 33.10 -15.75 -50.61
N GLY A 1075 33.57 -15.19 -49.48
CA GLY A 1075 34.00 -15.78 -48.21
C GLY A 1075 33.95 -14.83 -46.99
N TYR A 1076 35.04 -14.09 -46.68
CA TYR A 1076 35.44 -13.71 -45.30
C TYR A 1076 36.30 -12.41 -45.22
N PRO A 1077 36.76 -11.87 -44.04
CA PRO A 1077 36.82 -12.38 -42.64
C PRO A 1077 35.96 -11.56 -41.63
N GLU A 1078 35.58 -12.01 -40.42
CA GLU A 1078 36.09 -12.98 -39.42
C GLU A 1078 37.12 -12.43 -38.41
N ALA A 1079 36.77 -12.50 -37.12
CA ALA A 1079 37.62 -12.18 -35.97
C ALA A 1079 37.17 -13.05 -34.77
N ASP A 1080 37.93 -14.11 -34.50
CA ASP A 1080 37.56 -15.19 -33.59
C ASP A 1080 37.66 -14.83 -32.09
N ILE A 1081 36.65 -15.21 -31.29
CA ILE A 1081 36.80 -15.45 -29.84
C ILE A 1081 36.15 -16.79 -29.51
N ASN A 1082 36.98 -17.83 -29.37
CA ASN A 1082 36.54 -19.19 -29.05
C ASN A 1082 36.12 -19.32 -27.57
N ILE A 1083 34.88 -19.76 -27.31
CA ILE A 1083 34.42 -20.16 -25.97
C ILE A 1083 33.98 -21.64 -26.00
N VAL A 1084 34.64 -22.46 -25.17
CA VAL A 1084 34.47 -23.92 -25.17
C VAL A 1084 33.32 -24.36 -24.26
N PHE A 1085 32.24 -24.84 -24.85
CA PHE A 1085 31.14 -25.47 -24.10
C PHE A 1085 31.57 -26.78 -23.44
N ARG A 1086 31.60 -26.80 -22.10
CA ARG A 1086 31.54 -28.05 -21.31
C ARG A 1086 30.13 -28.24 -20.76
N LYS A 1087 29.40 -29.22 -21.32
CA LYS A 1087 28.25 -29.80 -20.61
C LYS A 1087 28.71 -30.42 -19.30
N ARG A 1088 27.87 -30.35 -18.28
CA ARG A 1088 27.89 -31.25 -17.13
C ARG A 1088 26.51 -31.83 -16.88
N GLU A 1089 26.54 -32.98 -16.22
CA GLU A 1089 25.42 -33.80 -15.75
C GLU A 1089 24.91 -33.30 -14.40
#